data_AF-A0A1H7WCU6-F1
#
_entry.id   AF-A0A1H7WCU6-F1
#
_cell.length_a   1.000
_cell.length_b   1.000
_cell.length_c   1.000
_cell.angle_alpha   90.00
_cell.angle_beta   90.00
_cell.angle_gamma   90.00
#
_symmetry.space_group_name_H-M   'P 1'
#
loop_
_entity.id
_entity.type
_entity.pdbx_description
1 polymer ?
#
loop_
_entity_poly.entity_id
_entity_poly.type
_entity_poly.pdbx_seq_one_letter_code
_entity_poly.pdbx_strand_id
1 'polypeptide(L)'
;MRRHEAVAALRAREVLGAGGLAADGIGGRCHCVQDNMQGYMRENRRLSPTFPGVWHRLVIFLCCRKVDFAGRSTENGGLAPRARLFVLLRLPSPQELPAVISHTRLPKLRLGSAIALALATVPSLALAQQDQADSTAHTLKNVTVTADKRPEDIQKVPMSISVVDPEKLAAYGASGDTLVQLAGRSPSLQVESSYGRTFPRFYIRGLGNTDYDANASQPVSLVFDDIVQENPLLKGFPMFDLDQVEVLRGPQGTMFGRNSPAGVVKFDSAKPTEETEGYAKVSYGTFGTANVEGAISGKLGNNGWTGRASFLVQHRDHWIDNAYTGKHDALGGYNDRALRLQAMYTGEDFDALLSAHVRDYDGSAAIFRPNAVQQGTPALVPGFDIDRVASDGRNTESVTSWGASAKLNWYRDGLTFTSITGLERVRAFSLGDVDGGYLASAGAPVWAMPSSALTSFSQTADEIPQHRQITQELRVANDAEARLRWQTGLYYFYENIDINNFNYDHTGTTRTAAVRQHQATSAAAVFGSLAYRFTDRFDVRAGLRYSHEDKDYTVQRFYGYTGALGPIDVDQGDAHWSGDLTGTFTLTDRVSVYGRFANGFRAPSVQGRLTGKNNISTAKAETINSLEFGVKSTGLDGRLRFNADVYGFVMHDQQVTAVAATSNATDLVNIDRTDGYGAEFDLEFSPNANWAFTLGGSYNETEIKDPDLAVAACSNCTVLDPRNANRRALIDGNSLPRAAKYIGAFTARYSLPVGDTGEVFAYTDWNYRSKLNQYLYNSVEYNSKAVLLGGLRVGYNWDLGKQEVALYARNLTDRRVIIATSSFISRAAMVNDPRIIGVEYSLHF
;
A
#
# COMPACT_ATOMS: atom_id res chain seq x y z
N MET A 1 -27.30 43.01 -26.06
CA MET A 1 -27.94 43.47 -27.31
C MET A 1 -28.73 42.31 -27.90
N ARG A 2 -30.06 42.49 -28.08
CA ARG A 2 -30.99 41.96 -29.12
C ARG A 2 -30.71 40.53 -29.65
N ARG A 3 -31.62 39.55 -29.65
CA ARG A 3 -33.04 39.58 -30.08
C ARG A 3 -33.78 38.29 -29.66
N HIS A 4 -35.10 38.44 -29.49
CA HIS A 4 -36.16 37.44 -29.34
C HIS A 4 -36.33 36.51 -30.55
N GLU A 5 -36.88 35.30 -30.35
CA GLU A 5 -38.23 34.92 -30.79
C GLU A 5 -38.66 33.52 -30.26
N ALA A 6 -39.95 33.41 -29.97
CA ALA A 6 -40.69 32.21 -29.55
C ALA A 6 -41.53 31.69 -30.74
N VAL A 7 -42.09 30.47 -30.65
CA VAL A 7 -43.52 30.13 -30.91
C VAL A 7 -43.79 28.60 -30.94
N ALA A 8 -44.73 28.22 -30.08
CA ALA A 8 -45.83 27.22 -30.08
C ALA A 8 -45.85 25.91 -30.93
N ALA A 9 -46.01 24.79 -30.19
CA ALA A 9 -47.12 23.82 -30.17
C ALA A 9 -47.95 23.44 -31.42
N LEU A 10 -48.15 22.13 -31.64
CA LEU A 10 -49.45 21.55 -32.01
C LEU A 10 -49.58 20.05 -31.65
N ARG A 11 -50.84 19.66 -31.43
CA ARG A 11 -51.36 18.48 -30.73
C ARG A 11 -51.87 17.41 -31.71
N ALA A 12 -51.75 16.15 -31.28
CA ALA A 12 -52.80 15.12 -31.18
C ALA A 12 -53.20 14.17 -32.35
N ARG A 13 -53.43 12.92 -31.89
CA ARG A 13 -54.33 11.83 -32.36
C ARG A 13 -53.89 10.99 -33.58
N GLU A 14 -54.23 9.72 -33.74
CA GLU A 14 -54.71 8.52 -32.99
C GLU A 14 -55.05 7.49 -34.11
N VAL A 15 -55.49 6.26 -33.77
CA VAL A 15 -56.09 5.20 -34.64
C VAL A 15 -55.04 4.23 -35.24
N LEU A 16 -54.88 2.96 -34.84
CA LEU A 16 -55.74 1.77 -34.59
C LEU A 16 -55.50 0.71 -35.68
N GLY A 17 -55.44 -0.57 -35.27
CA GLY A 17 -55.47 -1.78 -36.12
C GLY A 17 -54.38 -2.77 -35.70
N ALA A 18 -54.54 -3.69 -34.75
CA ALA A 18 -55.54 -4.76 -34.54
C ALA A 18 -55.35 -6.00 -35.46
N GLY A 19 -55.20 -7.17 -34.80
CA GLY A 19 -55.17 -8.53 -35.36
C GLY A 19 -53.93 -9.29 -34.86
N GLY A 20 -53.94 -10.20 -33.86
CA GLY A 20 -54.88 -11.29 -33.55
C GLY A 20 -54.44 -12.53 -34.36
N LEU A 21 -53.95 -13.64 -33.80
CA LEU A 21 -54.58 -14.67 -32.93
C LEU A 21 -53.47 -15.71 -32.56
N ALA A 22 -53.29 -16.12 -31.29
CA ALA A 22 -53.93 -17.25 -30.56
C ALA A 22 -53.34 -18.65 -30.93
N ALA A 23 -53.20 -19.69 -30.10
CA ALA A 23 -53.45 -20.06 -28.68
C ALA A 23 -52.51 -21.29 -28.42
N ASP A 24 -52.19 -21.80 -27.21
CA ASP A 24 -52.97 -22.43 -26.12
C ASP A 24 -52.01 -22.52 -24.90
N GLY A 25 -52.35 -22.48 -23.61
CA GLY A 25 -53.53 -22.92 -22.85
C GLY A 25 -53.03 -23.91 -21.76
N ILE A 26 -53.01 -23.57 -20.46
CA ILE A 26 -53.88 -24.04 -19.34
C ILE A 26 -53.15 -23.57 -18.04
N GLY A 27 -53.71 -23.06 -16.94
CA GLY A 27 -55.08 -22.75 -16.48
C GLY A 27 -55.17 -22.84 -14.92
N GLY A 28 -55.76 -21.82 -14.26
CA GLY A 28 -56.30 -21.83 -12.87
C GLY A 28 -55.75 -20.76 -11.92
N ARG A 29 -56.29 -19.52 -11.80
CA ARG A 29 -57.51 -18.96 -11.14
C ARG A 29 -57.49 -18.84 -9.60
N CYS A 30 -57.68 -17.60 -9.10
CA CYS A 30 -58.73 -17.22 -8.12
C CYS A 30 -58.91 -15.68 -8.02
N HIS A 31 -60.12 -15.23 -7.67
CA HIS A 31 -60.68 -13.87 -7.81
C HIS A 31 -60.72 -13.03 -6.52
N CYS A 32 -60.67 -11.70 -6.73
CA CYS A 32 -61.20 -10.49 -6.06
C CYS A 32 -61.82 -10.50 -4.64
N VAL A 33 -61.54 -9.42 -3.87
CA VAL A 33 -62.49 -8.38 -3.39
C VAL A 33 -61.74 -7.03 -3.17
N GLN A 34 -62.38 -5.90 -3.54
CA GLN A 34 -61.99 -4.49 -3.37
C GLN A 34 -62.39 -3.93 -1.99
N ASP A 35 -61.70 -2.91 -1.45
CA ASP A 35 -62.28 -1.56 -1.31
C ASP A 35 -61.35 -0.49 -0.66
N ASN A 36 -61.41 0.70 -1.29
CA ASN A 36 -61.31 2.09 -0.80
C ASN A 36 -60.27 2.57 0.24
N MET A 37 -59.45 3.55 -0.18
CA MET A 37 -59.51 4.91 0.39
C MET A 37 -58.83 5.96 -0.51
N GLN A 38 -59.62 6.91 -1.03
CA GLN A 38 -59.16 8.19 -1.58
C GLN A 38 -59.15 9.27 -0.48
N GLY A 39 -58.20 10.20 -0.59
CA GLY A 39 -58.41 11.61 -0.26
C GLY A 39 -57.60 12.16 0.93
N TYR A 40 -56.52 12.90 0.67
CA TYR A 40 -56.44 14.37 0.87
C TYR A 40 -55.02 14.87 0.55
N MET A 41 -54.91 15.71 -0.48
CA MET A 41 -53.75 16.58 -0.76
C MET A 41 -54.21 18.02 -0.54
N ARG A 42 -53.53 18.80 0.30
CA ARG A 42 -53.01 20.17 0.01
C ARG A 42 -52.70 21.01 1.26
N GLU A 43 -51.68 21.87 1.07
CA GLU A 43 -51.30 23.09 1.81
C GLU A 43 -50.71 22.85 3.22
N ASN A 44 -49.51 23.32 3.60
CA ASN A 44 -48.98 24.67 3.41
C ASN A 44 -47.45 24.75 3.70
N ARG A 45 -46.89 25.85 3.20
CA ARG A 45 -45.53 26.40 3.29
C ARG A 45 -44.84 26.45 4.68
N ARG A 46 -43.49 26.44 4.59
CA ARG A 46 -42.47 27.29 5.26
C ARG A 46 -41.80 26.80 6.57
N LEU A 47 -40.45 26.90 6.50
CA LEU A 47 -39.45 27.27 7.51
C LEU A 47 -38.74 26.14 8.31
N SER A 48 -37.46 25.96 7.94
CA SER A 48 -36.23 25.73 8.73
C SER A 48 -36.30 25.03 10.10
N PRO A 49 -35.49 23.97 10.35
CA PRO A 49 -35.33 23.40 11.68
C PRO A 49 -34.14 24.01 12.45
N THR A 50 -34.40 24.38 13.70
CA THR A 50 -33.42 24.47 14.77
C THR A 50 -33.59 23.26 15.69
N PHE A 51 -32.50 22.52 15.95
CA PHE A 51 -32.34 21.46 16.99
C PHE A 51 -32.75 21.94 18.40
N PRO A 52 -32.93 21.09 19.47
CA PRO A 52 -32.43 19.72 19.68
C PRO A 52 -33.39 18.73 20.42
N GLY A 53 -32.97 17.48 20.64
CA GLY A 53 -33.29 16.77 21.90
C GLY A 53 -33.93 15.36 21.84
N VAL A 54 -33.06 14.35 21.94
CA VAL A 54 -33.17 12.99 22.54
C VAL A 54 -34.37 12.76 23.47
N TRP A 55 -35.09 11.62 23.37
CA TRP A 55 -35.49 10.73 24.49
C TRP A 55 -36.04 9.37 23.98
N HIS A 56 -35.31 8.30 24.29
CA HIS A 56 -35.72 6.94 24.68
C HIS A 56 -37.05 6.31 24.19
N ARG A 57 -36.96 5.08 23.65
CA ARG A 57 -37.74 3.93 24.17
C ARG A 57 -37.18 2.57 23.71
N LEU A 58 -36.67 1.84 24.70
CA LEU A 58 -36.54 0.39 24.73
C LEU A 58 -37.87 -0.18 25.23
N VAL A 59 -38.54 -1.08 24.49
CA VAL A 59 -39.58 -1.97 25.03
C VAL A 59 -39.46 -3.36 24.39
N ILE A 60 -39.21 -4.32 25.27
CA ILE A 60 -39.26 -5.78 25.16
C ILE A 60 -40.71 -6.24 24.97
N PHE A 61 -41.00 -7.31 24.22
CA PHE A 61 -41.83 -8.44 24.72
C PHE A 61 -41.86 -9.64 23.76
N LEU A 62 -41.44 -10.79 24.29
CA LEU A 62 -41.73 -12.15 23.87
C LEU A 62 -43.16 -12.55 24.34
N CYS A 63 -43.96 -13.22 23.52
CA CYS A 63 -44.60 -14.50 23.89
C CYS A 63 -45.48 -15.12 22.79
N CYS A 64 -45.06 -16.30 22.34
CA CYS A 64 -45.74 -17.61 22.51
C CYS A 64 -47.19 -17.82 22.02
N ARG A 65 -47.31 -18.80 21.10
CA ARG A 65 -48.18 -20.01 21.05
C ARG A 65 -48.95 -20.13 19.73
N LYS A 66 -49.34 -21.30 19.19
CA LYS A 66 -49.05 -22.75 19.26
C LYS A 66 -50.22 -23.42 18.46
N VAL A 67 -50.04 -24.66 17.96
CA VAL A 67 -51.10 -25.69 17.63
C VAL A 67 -51.83 -25.53 16.28
N ASP A 68 -52.11 -26.55 15.43
CA ASP A 68 -51.73 -27.98 15.31
C ASP A 68 -52.30 -28.62 13.99
N PHE A 69 -51.66 -29.72 13.56
CA PHE A 69 -52.14 -31.00 12.97
C PHE A 69 -52.97 -31.16 11.68
N ALA A 70 -52.43 -31.99 10.75
CA ALA A 70 -52.95 -33.28 10.22
C ALA A 70 -52.01 -33.76 9.06
N GLY A 71 -51.63 -35.02 8.79
CA GLY A 71 -51.89 -36.37 9.32
C GLY A 71 -51.55 -37.43 8.24
N ARG A 72 -51.06 -38.62 8.67
CA ARG A 72 -50.83 -39.93 7.96
C ARG A 72 -49.48 -40.17 7.26
N SER A 73 -48.93 -41.38 7.17
CA SER A 73 -48.62 -42.52 8.08
C SER A 73 -48.16 -43.70 7.20
N THR A 74 -47.07 -44.39 7.57
CA THR A 74 -46.77 -45.86 7.46
C THR A 74 -45.25 -46.02 7.64
N GLU A 75 -44.76 -46.30 8.85
CA GLU A 75 -44.49 -47.61 9.50
C GLU A 75 -43.32 -48.44 8.92
N ASN A 76 -42.21 -48.45 9.69
CA ASN A 76 -41.48 -49.61 10.25
C ASN A 76 -40.10 -49.10 10.73
N GLY A 77 -39.87 -48.89 12.04
CA GLY A 77 -39.34 -49.88 13.01
C GLY A 77 -37.81 -50.06 12.83
N GLY A 78 -36.89 -49.79 13.76
CA GLY A 78 -36.88 -49.36 15.16
C GLY A 78 -35.42 -49.18 15.62
N LEU A 79 -35.23 -48.86 16.91
CA LEU A 79 -33.98 -48.81 17.70
C LEU A 79 -33.08 -47.55 17.57
N ALA A 80 -33.22 -46.68 18.59
CA ALA A 80 -32.23 -45.70 19.07
C ALA A 80 -31.16 -46.42 19.95
N PRO A 81 -30.00 -45.84 20.38
CA PRO A 81 -29.87 -44.43 20.78
C PRO A 81 -28.53 -43.69 20.55
N ARG A 82 -28.62 -42.35 20.65
CA ARG A 82 -27.63 -41.37 21.20
C ARG A 82 -26.19 -41.42 20.67
N ALA A 83 -25.85 -40.44 19.81
CA ALA A 83 -24.47 -40.02 19.58
C ALA A 83 -24.26 -38.57 20.08
N ARG A 84 -23.39 -38.42 21.09
CA ARG A 84 -22.68 -37.18 21.41
C ARG A 84 -21.50 -37.09 20.43
N LEU A 85 -21.43 -36.01 19.66
CA LEU A 85 -20.32 -35.75 18.75
C LEU A 85 -19.16 -35.10 19.52
N PHE A 86 -18.15 -35.90 19.86
CA PHE A 86 -16.79 -35.43 20.17
C PHE A 86 -16.00 -35.46 18.86
N VAL A 87 -15.54 -34.30 18.37
CA VAL A 87 -14.60 -34.22 17.25
C VAL A 87 -13.19 -34.27 17.82
N LEU A 88 -12.54 -35.43 17.65
CA LEU A 88 -11.10 -35.63 17.90
C LEU A 88 -10.36 -35.42 16.57
N LEU A 89 -9.55 -34.36 16.51
CA LEU A 89 -8.56 -34.13 15.45
C LEU A 89 -7.51 -35.24 15.48
N ARG A 90 -7.41 -36.00 14.38
CA ARG A 90 -6.44 -37.09 14.20
C ARG A 90 -5.37 -36.59 13.20
N LEU A 91 -4.15 -36.39 13.66
CA LEU A 91 -2.96 -36.17 12.82
C LEU A 91 -2.59 -37.49 12.11
N PRO A 92 -2.19 -37.49 10.82
CA PRO A 92 -1.64 -38.68 10.19
C PRO A 92 -0.12 -38.81 10.43
N SER A 93 0.31 -40.02 10.78
CA SER A 93 1.72 -40.43 10.83
C SER A 93 2.24 -40.88 9.46
N PRO A 94 3.55 -40.77 9.18
CA PRO A 94 4.12 -41.04 7.86
C PRO A 94 4.66 -42.47 7.70
N GLN A 95 4.43 -43.08 6.54
CA GLN A 95 5.11 -44.22 5.89
C GLN A 95 4.25 -44.57 4.65
N GLU A 96 4.67 -44.91 3.44
CA GLU A 96 5.96 -45.11 2.75
C GLU A 96 5.60 -45.13 1.24
N LEU A 97 6.42 -44.57 0.35
CA LEU A 97 6.34 -44.82 -1.10
C LEU A 97 7.76 -44.96 -1.70
N PRO A 98 7.93 -45.75 -2.77
CA PRO A 98 9.20 -46.39 -3.12
C PRO A 98 10.10 -45.55 -4.04
N ALA A 99 11.39 -45.88 -3.97
CA ALA A 99 12.49 -45.30 -4.71
C ALA A 99 12.59 -45.82 -6.16
N VAL A 100 12.73 -44.90 -7.12
CA VAL A 100 13.44 -45.12 -8.40
C VAL A 100 14.10 -43.79 -8.81
N ILE A 101 15.43 -43.68 -8.68
CA ILE A 101 16.21 -42.61 -9.31
C ILE A 101 17.40 -43.26 -10.04
N SER A 102 17.40 -43.10 -11.37
CA SER A 102 18.51 -43.43 -12.25
C SER A 102 19.59 -42.35 -12.20
N HIS A 103 20.84 -42.76 -12.03
CA HIS A 103 22.02 -41.90 -12.07
C HIS A 103 22.42 -41.51 -13.51
N THR A 104 22.54 -40.21 -13.78
CA THR A 104 23.41 -39.69 -14.85
C THR A 104 24.29 -38.58 -14.30
N ARG A 105 25.57 -38.67 -14.69
CA ARG A 105 26.73 -37.98 -14.11
C ARG A 105 26.86 -36.54 -14.65
N LEU A 106 27.24 -35.60 -13.79
CA LEU A 106 27.85 -34.32 -14.16
C LEU A 106 29.21 -34.17 -13.46
N PRO A 107 30.20 -33.50 -14.09
CA PRO A 107 31.60 -33.59 -13.71
C PRO A 107 31.98 -32.66 -12.56
N LYS A 108 32.93 -33.14 -11.75
CA LYS A 108 33.55 -32.45 -10.62
C LYS A 108 34.51 -31.35 -11.13
N LEU A 109 34.24 -30.08 -10.81
CA LEU A 109 35.29 -29.05 -10.78
C LEU A 109 35.85 -28.96 -9.35
N ARG A 110 37.16 -29.08 -9.25
CA ARG A 110 37.94 -29.19 -8.01
C ARG A 110 38.11 -27.82 -7.35
N LEU A 111 37.70 -27.73 -6.09
CA LEU A 111 38.04 -26.67 -5.16
C LEU A 111 39.51 -26.86 -4.73
N GLY A 112 40.37 -25.87 -5.02
CA GLY A 112 41.75 -25.84 -4.56
C GLY A 112 41.85 -25.17 -3.19
N SER A 113 42.09 -25.97 -2.16
CA SER A 113 42.48 -25.53 -0.82
C SER A 113 44.01 -25.39 -0.74
N ALA A 114 44.50 -24.19 -0.40
CA ALA A 114 45.80 -23.88 0.21
C ALA A 114 45.72 -22.38 0.57
N ILE A 115 45.91 -21.86 1.78
CA ILE A 115 46.90 -22.17 2.82
C ILE A 115 46.30 -21.73 4.17
N ALA A 116 46.27 -22.67 5.12
CA ALA A 116 46.22 -22.37 6.55
C ALA A 116 47.46 -23.02 7.16
N LEU A 117 48.47 -22.22 7.52
CA LEU A 117 49.47 -22.57 8.54
C LEU A 117 50.34 -21.34 8.87
N ALA A 118 50.01 -20.66 9.97
CA ALA A 118 50.95 -19.93 10.83
C ALA A 118 50.20 -19.38 12.07
N LEU A 119 49.87 -20.27 13.00
CA LEU A 119 49.72 -19.89 14.40
C LEU A 119 51.08 -20.12 15.09
N ALA A 120 51.52 -19.13 15.87
CA ALA A 120 52.45 -19.18 17.01
C ALA A 120 53.65 -18.22 16.88
N THR A 121 53.45 -16.96 17.27
CA THR A 121 54.31 -16.22 18.21
C THR A 121 53.57 -15.00 18.74
N VAL A 122 53.21 -15.04 20.02
CA VAL A 122 52.70 -13.89 20.78
C VAL A 122 53.90 -13.18 21.40
N PRO A 123 54.17 -11.90 21.12
CA PRO A 123 54.85 -11.05 22.07
C PRO A 123 53.79 -10.43 22.98
N SER A 124 53.90 -10.75 24.26
CA SER A 124 53.15 -10.12 25.35
C SER A 124 53.52 -8.64 25.43
N LEU A 125 52.77 -7.78 24.73
CA LEU A 125 52.76 -6.34 25.00
C LEU A 125 51.73 -6.10 26.10
N ALA A 126 52.25 -5.87 27.30
CA ALA A 126 51.50 -5.33 28.42
C ALA A 126 50.92 -3.97 28.02
N LEU A 127 49.63 -3.95 27.66
CA LEU A 127 48.84 -2.74 27.63
C LEU A 127 48.24 -2.54 29.02
N ALA A 128 48.60 -1.41 29.59
CA ALA A 128 48.12 -0.93 30.87
C ALA A 128 46.59 -0.90 30.89
N GLN A 129 46.08 -1.32 32.03
CA GLN A 129 44.69 -1.24 32.43
C GLN A 129 44.31 0.23 32.52
N GLN A 130 43.63 0.75 31.51
CA GLN A 130 42.92 2.02 31.56
C GLN A 130 41.46 1.75 31.92
N ASP A 131 41.02 2.47 32.94
CA ASP A 131 39.73 2.35 33.60
C ASP A 131 38.53 2.38 32.65
N GLN A 132 37.52 1.60 33.05
CA GLN A 132 36.19 1.54 32.47
C GLN A 132 35.48 2.91 32.57
N ALA A 133 35.26 3.52 31.40
CA ALA A 133 34.14 4.39 31.07
C ALA A 133 33.89 4.10 29.58
N ASP A 134 32.77 3.57 29.07
CA ASP A 134 31.38 3.60 29.46
C ASP A 134 30.74 2.30 28.91
N SER A 135 30.18 1.42 29.74
CA SER A 135 29.64 0.12 29.30
C SER A 135 28.19 0.17 28.81
N THR A 136 27.68 1.36 28.48
CA THR A 136 26.30 1.62 28.02
C THR A 136 26.18 1.79 26.50
N ALA A 137 27.29 1.85 25.77
CA ALA A 137 27.31 2.09 24.32
C ALA A 137 26.86 0.89 23.44
N HIS A 138 26.41 -0.23 24.04
CA HIS A 138 26.11 -1.46 23.29
C HIS A 138 24.67 -1.95 23.44
N THR A 139 23.81 -1.21 24.12
CA THR A 139 22.39 -1.54 24.21
C THR A 139 21.65 -1.01 22.98
N LEU A 140 20.71 -1.80 22.45
CA LEU A 140 19.79 -1.36 21.40
C LEU A 140 19.03 -0.13 21.89
N LYS A 141 18.87 0.85 21.00
CA LYS A 141 18.13 2.08 21.31
C LYS A 141 16.66 1.73 21.59
N ASN A 142 16.10 2.36 22.62
CA ASN A 142 14.66 2.38 22.79
C ASN A 142 14.03 3.04 21.57
N VAL A 143 13.01 2.41 21.01
CA VAL A 143 12.30 2.92 19.84
C VAL A 143 10.94 3.40 20.30
N THR A 144 10.70 4.69 20.11
CA THR A 144 9.43 5.34 20.40
C THR A 144 8.59 5.35 19.14
N VAL A 145 7.36 4.89 19.24
CA VAL A 145 6.38 4.89 18.16
C VAL A 145 5.18 5.72 18.54
N THR A 146 4.41 6.14 17.54
CA THR A 146 3.20 6.96 17.71
C THR A 146 1.97 6.28 17.11
N ALA A 147 2.00 4.94 17.08
CA ALA A 147 0.93 4.09 16.55
C ALA A 147 -0.46 4.42 17.12
N ASP A 148 -0.54 4.69 18.43
CA ASP A 148 -1.79 5.08 19.12
C ASP A 148 -1.93 6.62 19.23
N LYS A 149 -1.33 7.38 18.30
CA LYS A 149 -1.30 8.85 18.26
C LYS A 149 -0.69 9.50 19.51
N ARG A 150 0.06 8.72 20.28
CA ARG A 150 0.80 9.08 21.48
C ARG A 150 2.18 8.42 21.45
N PRO A 151 3.25 9.09 21.92
CA PRO A 151 4.56 8.48 22.02
C PRO A 151 4.55 7.32 23.02
N GLU A 152 4.89 6.11 22.57
CA GLU A 152 5.02 4.91 23.40
C GLU A 152 6.25 4.10 22.98
N ASP A 153 6.87 3.39 23.94
CA ASP A 153 7.90 2.40 23.64
C ASP A 153 7.32 1.26 22.80
N ILE A 154 7.97 0.90 21.70
CA ILE A 154 7.56 -0.18 20.78
C ILE A 154 7.33 -1.52 21.50
N GLN A 155 8.02 -1.78 22.62
CA GLN A 155 7.87 -3.00 23.43
C GLN A 155 6.60 -2.98 24.30
N LYS A 156 5.99 -1.81 24.49
CA LYS A 156 4.74 -1.62 25.24
C LYS A 156 3.50 -1.50 24.35
N VAL A 157 3.69 -1.34 23.04
CA VAL A 157 2.58 -1.30 22.07
C VAL A 157 2.12 -2.72 21.73
N PRO A 158 0.88 -3.11 22.07
CA PRO A 158 0.41 -4.48 21.95
C PRO A 158 -0.16 -4.77 20.56
N MET A 159 0.63 -4.50 19.52
CA MET A 159 0.30 -4.84 18.15
C MET A 159 1.55 -5.15 17.33
N SER A 160 1.34 -5.80 16.20
CA SER A 160 2.34 -6.04 15.19
C SER A 160 2.80 -4.74 14.50
N ILE A 161 4.00 -4.28 14.83
CA ILE A 161 4.63 -3.04 14.35
C ILE A 161 6.14 -3.23 14.14
N SER A 162 6.70 -2.57 13.13
CA SER A 162 8.15 -2.39 12.93
C SER A 162 8.48 -0.94 12.61
N VAL A 163 9.72 -0.56 12.87
CA VAL A 163 10.26 0.76 12.55
C VAL A 163 11.45 0.63 11.64
N VAL A 164 11.50 1.47 10.60
CA VAL A 164 12.69 1.69 9.78
C VAL A 164 13.32 3.00 10.22
N ASP A 165 14.50 2.91 10.82
CA ASP A 165 15.25 4.03 11.40
C ASP A 165 16.01 4.86 10.35
N PRO A 166 16.46 6.08 10.69
CA PRO A 166 17.15 6.98 9.74
C PRO A 166 18.43 6.40 9.14
N GLU A 167 19.18 5.57 9.88
CA GLU A 167 20.43 4.98 9.37
C GLU A 167 20.13 4.00 8.23
N LYS A 168 19.13 3.13 8.42
CA LYS A 168 18.63 2.24 7.38
C LYS A 168 18.08 3.02 6.18
N LEU A 169 17.27 4.05 6.43
CA LEU A 169 16.70 4.90 5.38
C LEU A 169 17.79 5.59 4.54
N ALA A 170 18.82 6.15 5.20
CA ALA A 170 19.95 6.76 4.53
C ALA A 170 20.72 5.75 3.66
N ALA A 171 20.94 4.54 4.17
CA ALA A 171 21.55 3.49 3.38
C ALA A 171 20.72 3.21 2.13
N TYR A 172 19.40 3.00 2.26
CA TYR A 172 18.53 2.66 1.13
C TYR A 172 18.50 3.77 0.06
N GLY A 173 18.41 5.03 0.49
CA GLY A 173 18.26 6.18 -0.40
C GLY A 173 19.49 6.57 -1.23
N ALA A 174 20.67 5.98 -0.98
CA ALA A 174 21.93 6.39 -1.62
C ALA A 174 21.90 6.40 -3.16
N SER A 175 21.09 5.55 -3.81
CA SER A 175 20.93 5.50 -5.28
C SER A 175 19.82 6.40 -5.84
N GLY A 176 19.22 7.29 -5.04
CA GLY A 176 18.09 8.11 -5.49
C GLY A 176 16.81 7.30 -5.72
N ASP A 177 16.49 6.39 -4.80
CA ASP A 177 15.36 5.47 -4.89
C ASP A 177 14.03 6.11 -4.41
N THR A 178 12.92 5.42 -4.69
CA THR A 178 11.54 5.82 -4.28
C THR A 178 11.07 5.00 -3.07
N LEU A 179 9.83 5.19 -2.63
CA LEU A 179 9.21 4.38 -1.55
C LEU A 179 9.17 2.88 -1.87
N VAL A 180 9.33 2.48 -3.13
CA VAL A 180 9.44 1.05 -3.52
C VAL A 180 10.63 0.37 -2.84
N GLN A 181 11.65 1.13 -2.42
CA GLN A 181 12.77 0.57 -1.66
C GLN A 181 12.33 -0.02 -0.31
N LEU A 182 11.19 0.38 0.27
CA LEU A 182 10.68 -0.24 1.50
C LEU A 182 10.18 -1.68 1.30
N ALA A 183 10.01 -2.12 0.05
CA ALA A 183 9.51 -3.45 -0.27
C ALA A 183 10.40 -4.56 0.32
N GLY A 184 9.80 -5.40 1.17
CA GLY A 184 10.48 -6.51 1.83
C GLY A 184 11.53 -6.09 2.86
N ARG A 185 11.53 -4.83 3.30
CA ARG A 185 12.40 -4.33 4.40
C ARG A 185 11.68 -4.24 5.74
N SER A 186 10.40 -4.57 5.76
CA SER A 186 9.58 -4.81 6.95
C SER A 186 8.81 -6.12 6.75
N PRO A 187 8.58 -6.93 7.81
CA PRO A 187 7.75 -8.12 7.73
C PRO A 187 6.40 -7.82 7.07
N SER A 188 5.97 -8.71 6.17
CA SER A 188 4.70 -8.63 5.43
C SER A 188 4.50 -7.40 4.56
N LEU A 189 5.49 -6.50 4.46
CA LEU A 189 5.40 -5.30 3.64
C LEU A 189 5.94 -5.57 2.23
N GLN A 190 5.11 -5.32 1.24
CA GLN A 190 5.52 -5.19 -0.15
C GLN A 190 5.11 -3.82 -0.68
N VAL A 191 5.98 -3.25 -1.49
CA VAL A 191 5.72 -2.01 -2.23
C VAL A 191 6.08 -2.26 -3.69
N GLU A 192 5.29 -1.72 -4.59
CA GLU A 192 5.52 -1.81 -6.02
C GLU A 192 5.03 -0.53 -6.70
N SER A 193 5.52 -0.27 -7.90
CA SER A 193 4.88 0.65 -8.81
C SER A 193 4.90 0.07 -10.21
N SER A 194 3.73 -0.01 -10.83
CA SER A 194 3.56 -0.23 -12.26
C SER A 194 3.19 1.06 -13.00
N TYR A 195 3.42 2.20 -12.35
CA TYR A 195 3.05 3.55 -12.80
C TYR A 195 4.22 4.48 -12.47
N GLY A 196 5.36 4.21 -13.09
CA GLY A 196 6.59 5.01 -12.94
C GLY A 196 7.07 5.14 -11.49
N ARG A 197 7.60 6.31 -11.14
CA ARG A 197 8.15 6.60 -9.80
C ARG A 197 7.14 7.26 -8.86
N THR A 198 5.94 7.58 -9.37
CA THR A 198 5.06 8.56 -8.72
C THR A 198 3.85 7.97 -7.99
N PHE A 199 3.51 6.71 -8.26
CA PHE A 199 2.32 6.06 -7.69
C PHE A 199 2.72 4.70 -7.09
N PRO A 200 3.34 4.69 -5.88
CA PRO A 200 3.61 3.46 -5.15
C PRO A 200 2.33 2.84 -4.59
N ARG A 201 2.25 1.50 -4.61
CA ARG A 201 1.17 0.72 -4.00
C ARG A 201 1.72 -0.19 -2.92
N PHE A 202 1.05 -0.16 -1.77
CA PHE A 202 1.47 -0.87 -0.57
C PHE A 202 0.59 -2.09 -0.34
N TYR A 203 1.24 -3.17 0.06
CA TYR A 203 0.61 -4.44 0.39
C TYR A 203 1.13 -4.84 1.77
N ILE A 204 0.21 -5.14 2.69
CA ILE A 204 0.52 -5.64 4.03
C ILE A 204 -0.25 -6.94 4.23
N ARG A 205 0.44 -8.00 4.68
CA ARG A 205 -0.15 -9.35 4.86
C ARG A 205 -0.81 -9.90 3.58
N GLY A 206 -0.28 -9.50 2.43
CA GLY A 206 -0.83 -9.85 1.11
C GLY A 206 -2.07 -9.04 0.68
N LEU A 207 -2.57 -8.15 1.54
CA LEU A 207 -3.71 -7.28 1.24
C LEU A 207 -3.21 -5.98 0.58
N GLY A 208 -3.68 -5.70 -0.63
CA GLY A 208 -3.39 -4.49 -1.40
C GLY A 208 -4.36 -4.34 -2.56
N ASN A 209 -4.17 -3.33 -3.42
CA ASN A 209 -4.99 -3.13 -4.61
C ASN A 209 -4.08 -2.88 -5.83
N THR A 210 -4.31 -3.60 -6.92
CA THR A 210 -3.57 -3.48 -8.18
C THR A 210 -4.11 -2.39 -9.11
N ASP A 211 -5.15 -1.67 -8.70
CA ASP A 211 -5.74 -0.58 -9.48
C ASP A 211 -4.75 0.57 -9.70
N TYR A 212 -4.70 1.04 -10.94
CA TYR A 212 -3.81 2.11 -11.41
C TYR A 212 -4.57 3.38 -11.80
N ASP A 213 -5.87 3.47 -11.55
CA ASP A 213 -6.60 4.72 -11.66
C ASP A 213 -6.20 5.74 -10.58
N ALA A 214 -6.24 7.01 -10.97
CA ALA A 214 -5.82 8.15 -10.14
C ALA A 214 -6.74 8.41 -8.93
N ASN A 215 -7.95 7.86 -8.90
CA ASN A 215 -8.88 7.89 -7.77
C ASN A 215 -9.04 6.51 -7.09
N ALA A 216 -8.16 5.56 -7.38
CA ALA A 216 -8.24 4.22 -6.79
C ALA A 216 -7.99 4.24 -5.28
N SER A 217 -8.96 3.76 -4.50
CA SER A 217 -8.77 3.58 -3.06
C SER A 217 -7.91 2.34 -2.75
N GLN A 218 -7.06 2.44 -1.72
CA GLN A 218 -6.11 1.40 -1.33
C GLN A 218 -6.44 0.89 0.09
N PRO A 219 -6.25 -0.40 0.40
CA PRO A 219 -6.52 -0.95 1.74
C PRO A 219 -5.39 -0.69 2.75
N VAL A 220 -4.24 -0.18 2.29
CA VAL A 220 -3.15 0.32 3.12
C VAL A 220 -3.15 1.84 3.08
N SER A 221 -3.31 2.45 4.25
CA SER A 221 -3.26 3.90 4.41
C SER A 221 -1.81 4.37 4.55
N LEU A 222 -1.49 5.50 3.92
CA LEU A 222 -0.21 6.18 4.10
C LEU A 222 -0.45 7.46 4.88
N VAL A 223 0.32 7.67 5.93
CA VAL A 223 0.22 8.85 6.80
C VAL A 223 1.57 9.54 6.84
N PHE A 224 1.60 10.84 6.57
CA PHE A 224 2.81 11.66 6.63
C PHE A 224 2.59 12.78 7.66
N ASP A 225 3.38 12.81 8.73
CA ASP A 225 3.24 13.79 9.82
C ASP A 225 1.79 13.92 10.34
N ASP A 226 1.16 12.78 10.65
CA ASP A 226 -0.26 12.67 11.06
C ASP A 226 -1.31 13.04 9.99
N ILE A 227 -0.90 13.41 8.77
CA ILE A 227 -1.80 13.71 7.64
C ILE A 227 -1.93 12.48 6.73
N VAL A 228 -3.15 11.98 6.55
CA VAL A 228 -3.42 10.90 5.58
C VAL A 228 -3.16 11.39 4.16
N GLN A 229 -2.49 10.57 3.36
CA GLN A 229 -2.27 10.80 1.93
C GLN A 229 -3.23 9.86 1.19
N GLU A 230 -4.47 10.29 0.94
CA GLU A 230 -5.49 9.42 0.35
C GLU A 230 -5.20 9.18 -1.14
N ASN A 231 -4.98 10.27 -1.89
CA ASN A 231 -4.71 10.16 -3.31
C ASN A 231 -3.40 9.37 -3.58
N PRO A 232 -3.41 8.39 -4.49
CA PRO A 232 -2.23 7.56 -4.69
C PRO A 232 -0.99 8.28 -5.21
N LEU A 233 -1.12 9.43 -5.88
CA LEU A 233 0.03 10.23 -6.33
C LEU A 233 0.66 11.04 -5.20
N LEU A 234 -0.11 11.42 -4.17
CA LEU A 234 0.45 12.02 -2.95
C LEU A 234 1.34 11.03 -2.19
N LYS A 235 0.98 9.74 -2.22
CA LYS A 235 1.79 8.66 -1.63
C LYS A 235 3.18 8.54 -2.26
N GLY A 236 3.39 9.09 -3.45
CA GLY A 236 4.69 9.11 -4.12
C GLY A 236 5.67 10.17 -3.63
N PHE A 237 5.30 11.03 -2.67
CA PHE A 237 6.20 12.08 -2.14
C PHE A 237 7.50 11.45 -1.63
N PRO A 238 8.69 11.94 -2.05
CA PRO A 238 9.95 11.26 -1.79
C PRO A 238 10.35 11.26 -0.32
N MET A 239 11.14 10.26 0.07
CA MET A 239 11.62 10.07 1.43
C MET A 239 12.92 10.84 1.63
N PHE A 240 12.88 11.92 2.41
CA PHE A 240 14.06 12.66 2.85
C PHE A 240 13.80 13.31 4.21
N ASP A 241 14.87 13.49 4.98
CA ASP A 241 14.82 14.14 6.30
C ASP A 241 13.71 13.56 7.20
N LEU A 242 13.77 12.23 7.38
CA LEU A 242 12.82 11.45 8.17
C LEU A 242 13.42 11.06 9.52
N ASP A 243 12.60 11.13 10.56
CA ASP A 243 12.92 10.58 11.88
C ASP A 243 12.69 9.08 11.92
N GLN A 244 11.59 8.61 11.32
CA GLN A 244 11.30 7.18 11.20
C GLN A 244 10.18 6.87 10.19
N VAL A 245 10.11 5.59 9.80
CA VAL A 245 8.93 5.00 9.14
C VAL A 245 8.37 3.89 10.02
N GLU A 246 7.13 4.04 10.47
CA GLU A 246 6.39 3.02 11.23
C GLU A 246 5.49 2.21 10.29
N VAL A 247 5.54 0.87 10.40
CA VAL A 247 4.68 -0.04 9.64
C VAL A 247 3.77 -0.79 10.62
N LEU A 248 2.50 -0.40 10.67
CA LEU A 248 1.48 -1.00 11.51
C LEU A 248 0.72 -2.04 10.69
N ARG A 249 0.72 -3.29 11.15
CA ARG A 249 0.15 -4.43 10.40
C ARG A 249 -1.22 -4.82 10.94
N GLY A 250 -2.08 -5.28 10.04
CA GLY A 250 -3.47 -5.60 10.37
C GLY A 250 -4.36 -4.36 10.48
N PRO A 251 -5.66 -4.55 10.81
CA PRO A 251 -6.62 -3.46 10.78
C PRO A 251 -6.28 -2.31 11.75
N GLN A 252 -6.36 -1.07 11.26
CA GLN A 252 -6.08 0.15 12.03
C GLN A 252 -7.26 1.14 12.02
N GLY A 253 -8.48 0.60 11.86
CA GLY A 253 -9.69 1.38 11.66
C GLY A 253 -10.06 2.31 12.82
N THR A 254 -9.69 1.98 14.06
CA THR A 254 -9.99 2.82 15.23
C THR A 254 -9.28 4.18 15.16
N MET A 255 -7.95 4.16 15.04
CA MET A 255 -7.13 5.37 15.18
C MET A 255 -6.94 6.11 13.86
N PHE A 256 -6.89 5.37 12.75
CA PHE A 256 -6.60 5.94 11.42
C PHE A 256 -7.83 5.97 10.51
N GLY A 257 -8.89 5.21 10.81
CA GLY A 257 -10.17 5.32 10.11
C GLY A 257 -10.23 4.58 8.78
N ARG A 258 -10.88 5.21 7.79
CA ARG A 258 -11.10 4.66 6.45
C ARG A 258 -9.81 4.13 5.82
N ASN A 259 -9.94 3.14 4.95
CA ASN A 259 -8.87 2.69 4.05
C ASN A 259 -7.61 2.17 4.76
N SER A 260 -7.79 1.63 5.97
CA SER A 260 -6.76 0.97 6.76
C SER A 260 -7.05 -0.49 7.17
N PRO A 261 -7.83 -1.31 6.41
CA PRO A 261 -8.08 -2.69 6.79
C PRO A 261 -6.82 -3.57 6.75
N ALA A 262 -5.85 -3.27 5.88
CA ALA A 262 -4.60 -4.03 5.81
C ALA A 262 -3.52 -3.52 6.78
N GLY A 263 -3.52 -2.22 7.06
CA GLY A 263 -2.53 -1.56 7.90
C GLY A 263 -2.27 -0.12 7.52
N VAL A 264 -1.23 0.44 8.13
CA VAL A 264 -0.79 1.84 7.94
C VAL A 264 0.73 1.85 7.78
N VAL A 265 1.22 2.62 6.80
CA VAL A 265 2.62 3.03 6.74
C VAL A 265 2.70 4.51 7.07
N LYS A 266 3.33 4.82 8.20
CA LYS A 266 3.42 6.17 8.75
C LYS A 266 4.84 6.70 8.63
N PHE A 267 4.97 7.91 8.12
CA PHE A 267 6.23 8.63 7.92
C PHE A 267 6.24 9.83 8.86
N ASP A 268 7.31 9.95 9.65
CA ASP A 268 7.54 11.10 10.52
C ASP A 268 8.77 11.87 10.04
N SER A 269 8.59 13.15 9.73
CA SER A 269 9.71 14.03 9.45
C SER A 269 10.58 14.21 10.69
N ALA A 270 11.89 14.41 10.49
CA ALA A 270 12.74 15.00 11.52
C ALA A 270 12.13 16.33 11.97
N LYS A 271 12.19 16.64 13.26
CA LYS A 271 11.59 17.86 13.84
C LYS A 271 12.63 18.96 14.03
N PRO A 272 12.22 20.24 14.03
CA PRO A 272 13.12 21.33 14.42
C PRO A 272 13.72 21.12 15.81
N THR A 273 15.00 21.48 15.94
CA THR A 273 15.83 21.33 17.14
C THR A 273 16.26 22.71 17.65
N GLU A 274 16.58 22.77 18.94
CA GLU A 274 17.13 23.99 19.53
C GLU A 274 18.58 24.26 19.12
N GLU A 275 19.39 23.20 19.10
CA GLU A 275 20.78 23.29 18.66
C GLU A 275 20.84 23.47 17.15
N THR A 276 21.77 24.32 16.70
CA THR A 276 22.06 24.46 15.28
C THR A 276 22.76 23.19 14.82
N GLU A 277 22.04 22.37 14.07
CA GLU A 277 22.55 21.14 13.50
C GLU A 277 22.12 21.04 12.04
N GLY A 278 22.87 20.26 11.27
CA GLY A 278 22.48 19.97 9.89
C GLY A 278 23.27 18.85 9.28
N TYR A 279 22.87 18.49 8.07
CA TYR A 279 23.61 17.56 7.23
C TYR A 279 23.50 17.89 5.75
N ALA A 280 24.49 17.44 4.99
CA ALA A 280 24.49 17.41 3.54
C ALA A 280 25.04 16.07 3.06
N LYS A 281 24.33 15.43 2.14
CA LYS A 281 24.69 14.16 1.49
C LYS A 281 24.71 14.37 -0.01
N VAL A 282 25.75 13.89 -0.66
CA VAL A 282 25.90 13.93 -2.12
C VAL A 282 26.36 12.56 -2.57
N SER A 283 25.59 11.92 -3.44
CA SER A 283 25.97 10.67 -4.09
C SER A 283 26.00 10.81 -5.61
N TYR A 284 26.89 10.06 -6.24
CA TYR A 284 27.01 9.94 -7.69
C TYR A 284 27.32 8.50 -8.07
N GLY A 285 26.63 7.98 -9.08
CA GLY A 285 26.75 6.60 -9.50
C GLY A 285 26.52 6.37 -11.00
N THR A 286 26.46 5.09 -11.38
CA THR A 286 26.19 4.65 -12.75
C THR A 286 24.91 5.27 -13.34
N PHE A 287 24.86 5.40 -14.67
CA PHE A 287 23.77 6.07 -15.41
C PHE A 287 23.58 7.56 -15.03
N GLY A 288 24.67 8.24 -14.64
CA GLY A 288 24.62 9.63 -14.20
C GLY A 288 23.71 9.84 -12.97
N THR A 289 23.46 8.79 -12.19
CA THR A 289 22.56 8.86 -11.04
C THR A 289 23.17 9.75 -9.98
N ALA A 290 22.51 10.84 -9.63
CA ALA A 290 22.93 11.77 -8.59
C ALA A 290 21.82 11.95 -7.54
N ASN A 291 22.18 11.94 -6.27
CA ASN A 291 21.27 12.21 -5.17
C ASN A 291 21.90 13.22 -4.22
N VAL A 292 21.24 14.36 -4.02
CA VAL A 292 21.64 15.39 -3.07
C VAL A 292 20.53 15.57 -2.06
N GLU A 293 20.85 15.43 -0.79
CA GLU A 293 19.92 15.61 0.31
C GLU A 293 20.57 16.45 1.40
N GLY A 294 19.82 17.32 2.05
CA GLY A 294 20.35 18.04 3.20
C GLY A 294 19.26 18.63 4.07
N ALA A 295 19.64 18.95 5.30
CA ALA A 295 18.79 19.63 6.25
C ALA A 295 19.61 20.58 7.13
N ILE A 296 18.97 21.65 7.60
CA ILE A 296 19.51 22.53 8.64
C ILE A 296 18.39 22.88 9.62
N SER A 297 18.74 22.90 10.89
CA SER A 297 17.84 23.12 12.01
C SER A 297 18.43 24.10 13.02
N GLY A 298 17.61 24.75 13.83
CA GLY A 298 18.05 25.63 14.92
C GLY A 298 17.02 26.65 15.37
N LYS A 299 17.40 27.53 16.30
CA LYS A 299 16.54 28.60 16.85
C LYS A 299 16.20 29.69 15.83
N LEU A 300 14.95 30.14 15.82
CA LEU A 300 14.44 31.28 15.06
C LEU A 300 14.37 32.53 15.96
N GLY A 301 15.53 32.98 16.44
CA GLY A 301 15.62 34.06 17.43
C GLY A 301 15.40 33.56 18.86
N ASN A 302 15.11 34.49 19.80
CA ASN A 302 15.03 34.20 21.24
C ASN A 302 13.58 34.17 21.76
N ASN A 303 12.68 33.51 21.05
CA ASN A 303 11.22 33.61 21.27
C ASN A 303 10.51 32.26 21.38
N GLY A 304 11.25 31.17 21.63
CA GLY A 304 10.70 29.81 21.74
C GLY A 304 10.43 29.12 20.40
N TRP A 305 10.76 29.75 19.27
CA TRP A 305 10.64 29.15 17.95
C TRP A 305 11.94 28.48 17.50
N THR A 306 11.82 27.29 16.92
CA THR A 306 12.86 26.58 16.18
C THR A 306 12.40 26.34 14.75
N GLY A 307 13.33 26.22 13.83
CA GLY A 307 13.07 26.03 12.41
C GLY A 307 13.89 24.88 11.84
N ARG A 308 13.35 24.23 10.82
CA ARG A 308 14.08 23.23 10.01
C ARG A 308 13.78 23.43 8.54
N ALA A 309 14.81 23.39 7.71
CA ALA A 309 14.68 23.40 6.27
C ALA A 309 15.42 22.19 5.70
N SER A 310 14.75 21.38 4.89
CA SER A 310 15.34 20.20 4.26
C SER A 310 14.96 20.08 2.80
N PHE A 311 15.85 19.51 2.00
CA PHE A 311 15.68 19.41 0.56
C PHE A 311 16.21 18.07 0.03
N LEU A 312 15.69 17.70 -1.13
CA LEU A 312 16.11 16.55 -1.92
C LEU A 312 16.19 16.95 -3.39
N VAL A 313 17.27 16.56 -4.07
CA VAL A 313 17.43 16.66 -5.52
C VAL A 313 17.98 15.33 -6.03
N GLN A 314 17.16 14.63 -6.80
CA GLN A 314 17.50 13.38 -7.46
C GLN A 314 17.54 13.58 -8.97
N HIS A 315 18.50 12.94 -9.61
CA HIS A 315 18.67 12.92 -11.05
C HIS A 315 19.16 11.56 -11.52
N ARG A 316 18.71 11.13 -12.70
CA ARG A 316 19.31 10.02 -13.45
C ARG A 316 19.22 10.32 -14.93
N ASP A 317 20.31 10.08 -15.66
CA ASP A 317 20.30 10.16 -17.11
C ASP A 317 19.35 9.11 -17.70
N HIS A 318 18.87 9.39 -18.91
CA HIS A 318 18.32 8.31 -19.71
C HIS A 318 19.41 7.28 -20.00
N TRP A 319 19.04 6.01 -20.03
CA TRP A 319 19.98 4.89 -20.22
C TRP A 319 19.40 3.76 -21.09
N ILE A 320 18.15 3.91 -21.50
CA ILE A 320 17.46 2.93 -22.33
C ILE A 320 17.47 3.44 -23.78
N ASP A 321 18.11 2.68 -24.65
CA ASP A 321 18.14 2.89 -26.09
C ASP A 321 16.78 2.56 -26.71
N ASN A 322 16.37 3.38 -27.69
CA ASN A 322 15.20 3.11 -28.51
C ASN A 322 15.61 2.69 -29.93
N ALA A 323 15.54 1.39 -30.17
CA ALA A 323 15.88 0.76 -31.44
C ALA A 323 14.99 1.17 -32.62
N TYR A 324 13.74 1.59 -32.35
CA TYR A 324 12.82 2.02 -33.39
C TYR A 324 13.20 3.39 -33.94
N THR A 325 13.53 4.33 -33.04
CA THR A 325 13.96 5.69 -33.43
C THR A 325 15.46 5.80 -33.71
N GLY A 326 16.25 4.79 -33.32
CA GLY A 326 17.72 4.81 -33.40
C GLY A 326 18.37 5.74 -32.37
N LYS A 327 17.62 6.25 -31.39
CA LYS A 327 18.13 7.14 -30.35
C LYS A 327 18.75 6.33 -29.21
N HIS A 328 19.99 6.64 -28.87
CA HIS A 328 20.62 6.18 -27.64
C HIS A 328 20.11 7.00 -26.46
N ASP A 329 20.10 6.40 -25.26
CA ASP A 329 19.74 7.08 -24.00
C ASP A 329 18.42 7.87 -24.14
N ALA A 330 17.37 7.19 -24.59
CA ALA A 330 16.09 7.82 -24.91
C ALA A 330 15.13 7.85 -23.72
N LEU A 331 15.19 6.85 -22.83
CA LEU A 331 14.22 6.61 -21.76
C LEU A 331 14.91 6.17 -20.45
N GLY A 332 14.15 6.17 -19.34
CA GLY A 332 14.59 5.64 -18.04
C GLY A 332 15.21 6.66 -17.08
N GLY A 333 15.39 7.90 -17.53
CA GLY A 333 15.86 9.04 -16.74
C GLY A 333 14.74 9.77 -15.99
N TYR A 334 15.13 10.58 -15.01
CA TYR A 334 14.24 11.38 -14.16
C TYR A 334 14.97 12.54 -13.47
N ASN A 335 14.17 13.50 -13.01
CA ASN A 335 14.52 14.57 -12.09
C ASN A 335 13.43 14.63 -11.00
N ASP A 336 13.82 14.62 -9.72
CA ASP A 336 12.88 14.78 -8.60
C ASP A 336 13.46 15.79 -7.61
N ARG A 337 12.68 16.83 -7.29
CA ARG A 337 13.10 17.91 -6.41
C ARG A 337 12.04 18.10 -5.35
N ALA A 338 12.45 18.13 -4.10
CA ALA A 338 11.56 18.39 -2.98
C ALA A 338 12.20 19.33 -1.96
N LEU A 339 11.36 20.11 -1.29
CA LEU A 339 11.73 21.01 -0.21
C LEU A 339 10.68 20.90 0.88
N ARG A 340 11.11 20.85 2.15
CA ARG A 340 10.28 20.94 3.34
C ARG A 340 10.79 22.06 4.24
N LEU A 341 9.88 22.90 4.72
CA LEU A 341 10.13 23.93 5.71
C LEU A 341 9.25 23.68 6.93
N GLN A 342 9.83 23.77 8.12
CA GLN A 342 9.14 23.54 9.38
C GLN A 342 9.47 24.66 10.36
N ALA A 343 8.49 25.04 11.16
CA ALA A 343 8.65 25.94 12.30
C ALA A 343 7.91 25.33 13.49
N MET A 344 8.60 25.22 14.62
CA MET A 344 8.06 24.68 15.86
C MET A 344 8.14 25.74 16.96
N TYR A 345 7.07 25.89 17.71
CA TYR A 345 7.03 26.64 18.96
C TYR A 345 6.84 25.66 20.09
N THR A 346 7.67 25.77 21.12
CA THR A 346 7.56 24.97 22.34
C THR A 346 7.37 25.93 23.51
N GLY A 347 6.25 25.80 24.22
CA GLY A 347 5.91 26.61 25.39
C GLY A 347 5.46 25.74 26.56
N GLU A 348 5.23 26.34 27.73
CA GLU A 348 4.80 25.58 28.92
C GLU A 348 3.41 24.96 28.76
N ASP A 349 2.46 25.71 28.19
CA ASP A 349 1.06 25.30 28.04
C ASP A 349 0.63 25.06 26.59
N PHE A 350 1.53 25.28 25.63
CA PHE A 350 1.18 25.28 24.22
C PHE A 350 2.38 24.96 23.33
N ASP A 351 2.18 24.02 22.41
CA ASP A 351 3.12 23.72 21.32
C ASP A 351 2.44 23.91 19.96
N ALA A 352 3.22 24.35 18.98
CA ALA A 352 2.79 24.41 17.59
C ALA A 352 3.88 23.85 16.67
N LEU A 353 3.51 23.00 15.72
CA LEU A 353 4.35 22.60 14.60
C LEU A 353 3.65 22.98 13.29
N LEU A 354 4.30 23.84 12.52
CA LEU A 354 3.91 24.22 11.18
C LEU A 354 4.86 23.55 10.19
N SER A 355 4.32 22.95 9.14
CA SER A 355 5.10 22.32 8.06
C SER A 355 4.55 22.73 6.70
N ALA A 356 5.42 22.93 5.73
CA ALA A 356 5.07 23.11 4.34
C ALA A 356 6.06 22.34 3.47
N HIS A 357 5.57 21.68 2.43
CA HIS A 357 6.40 20.95 1.47
C HIS A 357 5.97 21.22 0.04
N VAL A 358 6.94 21.07 -0.87
CA VAL A 358 6.74 21.12 -2.32
C VAL A 358 7.53 20.00 -2.98
N ARG A 359 7.04 19.52 -4.12
CA ARG A 359 7.72 18.59 -5.02
C ARG A 359 7.52 18.99 -6.47
N ASP A 360 8.57 18.85 -7.26
CA ASP A 360 8.59 18.94 -8.71
C ASP A 360 9.33 17.72 -9.28
N TYR A 361 8.61 16.89 -10.03
CA TYR A 361 9.11 15.67 -10.65
C TYR A 361 8.84 15.68 -12.15
N ASP A 362 9.84 15.27 -12.93
CA ASP A 362 9.76 15.01 -14.36
C ASP A 362 10.61 13.78 -14.71
N GLY A 363 10.07 12.85 -15.50
CA GLY A 363 10.80 11.65 -15.88
C GLY A 363 10.07 10.80 -16.91
N SER A 364 10.52 9.55 -17.06
CA SER A 364 9.84 8.55 -17.88
C SER A 364 8.68 7.91 -17.09
N ALA A 365 7.52 7.68 -17.73
CA ALA A 365 6.51 6.81 -17.13
C ALA A 365 6.97 5.33 -17.20
N ALA A 366 6.12 4.40 -16.76
CA ALA A 366 6.44 2.98 -16.77
C ALA A 366 6.85 2.48 -18.18
N ILE A 367 7.94 1.71 -18.26
CA ILE A 367 8.45 1.19 -19.53
C ILE A 367 7.87 -0.21 -19.78
N PHE A 368 6.92 -0.31 -20.71
CA PHE A 368 6.39 -1.57 -21.20
C PHE A 368 7.37 -2.22 -22.19
N ARG A 369 7.65 -3.51 -22.02
CA ARG A 369 8.47 -4.30 -22.95
C ARG A 369 7.67 -5.47 -23.50
N PRO A 370 7.19 -5.42 -24.75
CA PRO A 370 6.35 -6.47 -25.34
C PRO A 370 7.16 -7.76 -25.51
N ASN A 371 6.46 -8.90 -25.44
CA ASN A 371 7.03 -10.24 -25.55
C ASN A 371 8.21 -10.52 -24.60
N ALA A 372 8.35 -9.74 -23.52
CA ALA A 372 9.45 -9.89 -22.57
C ALA A 372 9.28 -11.16 -21.72
N VAL A 373 8.05 -11.63 -21.49
CA VAL A 373 7.80 -12.90 -20.80
C VAL A 373 7.83 -14.07 -21.80
N GLN A 374 8.67 -15.06 -21.51
CA GLN A 374 8.79 -16.27 -22.31
C GLN A 374 7.55 -17.14 -22.17
N GLN A 375 6.92 -17.48 -23.30
CA GLN A 375 5.73 -18.32 -23.34
C GLN A 375 5.95 -19.67 -22.65
N GLY A 376 4.95 -20.11 -21.88
CA GLY A 376 5.01 -21.34 -21.10
C GLY A 376 5.94 -21.24 -19.87
N THR A 377 6.43 -20.06 -19.52
CA THR A 377 7.29 -19.87 -18.33
C THR A 377 7.04 -18.52 -17.65
N PRO A 378 7.37 -18.41 -16.35
CA PRO A 378 7.40 -17.13 -15.63
C PRO A 378 8.71 -16.33 -15.84
N ALA A 379 9.52 -16.69 -16.84
CA ALA A 379 10.85 -16.12 -17.05
C ALA A 379 10.82 -15.00 -18.08
N LEU A 380 11.81 -14.09 -17.99
CA LEU A 380 12.16 -13.24 -19.12
C LEU A 380 12.66 -14.11 -20.29
N VAL A 381 12.44 -13.66 -21.52
CA VAL A 381 12.94 -14.33 -22.72
C VAL A 381 14.47 -14.46 -22.73
N PRO A 382 15.03 -15.55 -23.28
CA PRO A 382 16.46 -15.66 -23.49
C PRO A 382 16.99 -14.47 -24.30
N GLY A 383 18.09 -13.87 -23.85
CA GLY A 383 18.66 -12.69 -24.49
C GLY A 383 17.89 -11.38 -24.23
N PHE A 384 16.96 -11.35 -23.26
CA PHE A 384 16.31 -10.11 -22.83
C PHE A 384 17.35 -9.04 -22.49
N ASP A 385 17.26 -7.92 -23.18
CA ASP A 385 18.09 -6.75 -22.99
C ASP A 385 17.31 -5.68 -22.22
N ILE A 386 17.86 -5.26 -21.08
CA ILE A 386 17.20 -4.27 -20.23
C ILE A 386 17.44 -2.85 -20.74
N ASP A 387 18.56 -2.63 -21.43
CA ASP A 387 19.04 -1.33 -21.90
C ASP A 387 18.38 -0.93 -23.22
N ARG A 388 17.50 -1.77 -23.78
CA ARG A 388 16.93 -1.57 -25.11
C ARG A 388 15.42 -1.78 -25.14
N VAL A 389 14.74 -0.88 -25.85
CA VAL A 389 13.34 -1.03 -26.27
C VAL A 389 13.20 -0.71 -27.76
N ALA A 390 12.03 -0.95 -28.31
CA ALA A 390 11.68 -0.54 -29.67
C ALA A 390 10.24 -0.02 -29.66
N SER A 391 10.10 1.21 -29.17
CA SER A 391 8.81 1.87 -28.94
C SER A 391 8.62 3.00 -29.95
N ASP A 392 7.46 3.06 -30.60
CA ASP A 392 7.07 4.18 -31.47
C ASP A 392 6.38 5.34 -30.72
N GLY A 393 6.02 5.10 -29.46
CA GLY A 393 5.36 6.07 -28.61
C GLY A 393 6.29 7.01 -27.83
N ARG A 394 5.66 8.00 -27.20
CA ARG A 394 6.28 8.87 -26.20
C ARG A 394 6.10 8.26 -24.81
N ASN A 395 7.01 8.60 -23.90
CA ASN A 395 6.92 8.15 -22.53
C ASN A 395 7.40 9.26 -21.58
N THR A 396 6.49 9.88 -20.85
CA THR A 396 6.78 11.03 -19.98
C THR A 396 5.82 11.05 -18.80
N GLU A 397 6.34 11.45 -17.65
CA GLU A 397 5.60 11.57 -16.40
C GLU A 397 6.06 12.83 -15.68
N SER A 398 5.12 13.67 -15.25
CA SER A 398 5.39 14.82 -14.40
C SER A 398 4.41 14.89 -13.24
N VAL A 399 4.92 15.30 -12.08
CA VAL A 399 4.14 15.52 -10.86
C VAL A 399 4.60 16.79 -10.19
N THR A 400 3.66 17.69 -9.92
CA THR A 400 3.89 18.83 -9.03
C THR A 400 2.95 18.71 -7.84
N SER A 401 3.49 18.80 -6.63
CA SER A 401 2.67 18.73 -5.42
C SER A 401 3.13 19.73 -4.39
N TRP A 402 2.21 20.16 -3.54
CA TRP A 402 2.52 20.94 -2.37
C TRP A 402 1.51 20.66 -1.27
N GLY A 403 1.98 20.79 -0.03
CA GLY A 403 1.13 20.63 1.14
C GLY A 403 1.57 21.52 2.28
N ALA A 404 0.68 21.68 3.24
CA ALA A 404 0.95 22.37 4.48
C ALA A 404 0.16 21.73 5.62
N SER A 405 0.76 21.69 6.81
CA SER A 405 0.12 21.20 8.01
C SER A 405 0.39 22.10 9.22
N ALA A 406 -0.55 22.06 10.15
CA ALA A 406 -0.45 22.71 11.45
C ALA A 406 -0.91 21.73 12.53
N LYS A 407 -0.02 21.42 13.48
CA LYS A 407 -0.32 20.62 14.67
C LYS A 407 -0.17 21.52 15.89
N LEU A 408 -1.27 21.74 16.59
CA LEU A 408 -1.36 22.62 17.75
C LEU A 408 -1.75 21.78 18.97
N ASN A 409 -1.00 21.89 20.05
CA ASN A 409 -1.28 21.21 21.31
C ASN A 409 -1.45 22.24 22.43
N TRP A 410 -2.50 22.12 23.23
CA TRP A 410 -2.69 22.89 24.46
C TRP A 410 -2.69 21.96 25.66
N TYR A 411 -1.93 22.30 26.70
CA TYR A 411 -1.83 21.55 27.94
C TYR A 411 -2.57 22.31 29.05
N ARG A 412 -3.66 21.73 29.57
CA ARG A 412 -4.49 22.33 30.62
C ARG A 412 -5.06 21.25 31.53
N ASP A 413 -4.90 21.39 32.84
CA ASP A 413 -5.52 20.54 33.86
C ASP A 413 -5.28 19.03 33.67
N GLY A 414 -4.07 18.64 33.25
CA GLY A 414 -3.72 17.23 32.97
C GLY A 414 -4.35 16.66 31.70
N LEU A 415 -4.91 17.53 30.85
CA LEU A 415 -5.42 17.22 29.52
C LEU A 415 -4.56 17.86 28.43
N THR A 416 -4.41 17.14 27.33
CA THR A 416 -3.85 17.64 26.07
C THR A 416 -4.98 17.77 25.06
N PHE A 417 -5.20 18.99 24.57
CA PHE A 417 -6.06 19.26 23.43
C PHE A 417 -5.19 19.36 22.19
N THR A 418 -5.45 18.57 21.16
CA THR A 418 -4.69 18.61 19.90
C THR A 418 -5.60 19.01 18.76
N SER A 419 -5.14 19.94 17.93
CA SER A 419 -5.72 20.23 16.60
C SER A 419 -4.67 19.93 15.54
N ILE A 420 -5.04 19.13 14.53
CA ILE A 420 -4.19 18.85 13.37
C ILE A 420 -4.96 19.25 12.12
N THR A 421 -4.41 20.15 11.34
CA THR A 421 -4.96 20.57 10.04
C THR A 421 -3.96 20.22 8.95
N GLY A 422 -4.42 19.58 7.87
CA GLY A 422 -3.60 19.30 6.69
C GLY A 422 -4.27 19.75 5.41
N LEU A 423 -3.48 20.27 4.48
CA LEU A 423 -3.88 20.64 3.13
C LEU A 423 -2.89 20.03 2.14
N GLU A 424 -3.38 19.29 1.15
CA GLU A 424 -2.55 18.69 0.10
C GLU A 424 -3.10 19.01 -1.29
N ARG A 425 -2.19 19.26 -2.24
CA ARG A 425 -2.50 19.43 -3.66
C ARG A 425 -1.50 18.69 -4.51
N VAL A 426 -1.99 18.09 -5.59
CA VAL A 426 -1.16 17.46 -6.62
C VAL A 426 -1.71 17.80 -7.99
N ARG A 427 -0.81 17.95 -8.96
CA ARG A 427 -1.11 17.89 -10.38
C ARG A 427 -0.17 16.89 -11.00
N ALA A 428 -0.69 16.07 -11.89
CA ALA A 428 0.07 15.02 -12.53
C ALA A 428 -0.29 14.89 -13.99
N PHE A 429 0.67 14.53 -14.81
CA PHE A 429 0.46 14.09 -16.19
C PHE A 429 1.39 12.89 -16.44
N SER A 430 0.82 11.76 -16.81
CA SER A 430 1.57 10.56 -17.18
C SER A 430 1.09 10.11 -18.55
N LEU A 431 2.00 10.01 -19.52
CA LEU A 431 1.77 9.48 -20.86
C LEU A 431 2.70 8.29 -21.05
N GLY A 432 2.11 7.11 -21.17
CA GLY A 432 2.84 5.86 -21.38
C GLY A 432 2.53 5.25 -22.74
N ASP A 433 3.57 4.75 -23.40
CA ASP A 433 3.43 3.82 -24.52
C ASP A 433 3.08 2.43 -23.98
N VAL A 434 1.78 2.09 -24.03
CA VAL A 434 1.28 0.88 -23.36
C VAL A 434 1.48 -0.36 -24.22
N ASP A 435 1.47 -0.26 -25.55
CA ASP A 435 1.77 -1.42 -26.39
C ASP A 435 3.26 -1.83 -26.32
N GLY A 436 4.11 -0.88 -25.91
CA GLY A 436 5.55 -1.00 -25.65
C GLY A 436 6.40 -1.29 -26.90
N GLY A 437 5.79 -1.24 -28.08
CA GLY A 437 6.34 -1.74 -29.33
C GLY A 437 6.07 -0.79 -30.50
N TYR A 438 5.95 -1.36 -31.70
CA TYR A 438 5.43 -0.66 -32.86
C TYR A 438 4.70 -1.63 -33.80
N LEU A 439 3.64 -1.16 -34.46
CA LEU A 439 2.89 -1.97 -35.44
C LEU A 439 3.75 -2.18 -36.70
N ALA A 440 4.47 -3.30 -36.73
CA ALA A 440 5.37 -3.60 -37.82
C ALA A 440 4.71 -4.24 -39.05
N SER A 441 5.21 -3.88 -40.24
CA SER A 441 5.08 -4.64 -41.47
C SER A 441 5.93 -5.93 -41.43
N ALA A 442 5.71 -6.86 -42.37
CA ALA A 442 6.43 -8.14 -42.42
C ALA A 442 7.95 -7.96 -42.36
N GLY A 443 8.60 -8.46 -41.29
CA GLY A 443 10.07 -8.44 -41.12
C GLY A 443 10.61 -7.85 -39.80
N ALA A 444 9.78 -7.20 -38.97
CA ALA A 444 10.27 -6.72 -37.67
C ALA A 444 10.60 -7.85 -36.67
N PRO A 445 11.51 -7.61 -35.71
CA PRO A 445 11.84 -8.61 -34.71
C PRO A 445 10.68 -8.82 -33.73
N VAL A 446 10.37 -10.08 -33.41
CA VAL A 446 9.24 -10.48 -32.54
C VAL A 446 9.25 -9.79 -31.17
N TRP A 447 10.43 -9.52 -30.61
CA TRP A 447 10.56 -8.84 -29.31
C TRP A 447 10.06 -7.39 -29.32
N ALA A 448 9.89 -6.78 -30.49
CA ALA A 448 9.40 -5.41 -30.67
C ALA A 448 7.93 -5.32 -31.14
N MET A 449 7.30 -6.44 -31.47
CA MET A 449 5.95 -6.47 -32.00
C MET A 449 4.91 -6.44 -30.86
N PRO A 450 4.00 -5.46 -30.82
CA PRO A 450 2.89 -5.45 -29.87
C PRO A 450 1.86 -6.53 -30.23
N SER A 451 0.93 -6.81 -29.31
CA SER A 451 -0.25 -7.61 -29.65
C SER A 451 -1.14 -6.86 -30.64
N SER A 452 -1.73 -7.58 -31.59
CA SER A 452 -2.75 -7.08 -32.52
C SER A 452 -4.04 -6.57 -31.85
N ALA A 453 -4.11 -6.53 -30.51
CA ALA A 453 -5.24 -6.03 -29.74
C ALA A 453 -5.26 -4.49 -29.58
N LEU A 454 -4.14 -3.80 -29.87
CA LEU A 454 -3.99 -2.35 -29.72
C LEU A 454 -3.81 -1.63 -31.07
N THR A 455 -4.57 -2.02 -32.09
CA THR A 455 -4.44 -1.44 -33.44
C THR A 455 -4.98 -0.01 -33.57
N SER A 456 -5.76 0.47 -32.60
CA SER A 456 -6.46 1.76 -32.67
C SER A 456 -5.89 2.85 -31.75
N PHE A 457 -4.97 2.49 -30.84
CA PHE A 457 -4.19 3.39 -29.98
C PHE A 457 -2.98 2.62 -29.44
N SER A 458 -1.80 3.25 -29.34
CA SER A 458 -0.62 2.64 -28.69
C SER A 458 -0.31 3.25 -27.32
N GLN A 459 -0.77 4.48 -27.11
CA GLN A 459 -0.43 5.30 -25.96
C GLN A 459 -1.66 5.70 -25.17
N THR A 460 -1.51 5.78 -23.85
CA THR A 460 -2.54 6.31 -22.94
C THR A 460 -1.96 7.32 -21.99
N ALA A 461 -2.75 8.33 -21.64
CA ALA A 461 -2.39 9.29 -20.63
C ALA A 461 -3.46 9.46 -19.56
N ASP A 462 -2.98 9.72 -18.35
CA ASP A 462 -3.78 10.12 -17.21
C ASP A 462 -3.28 11.48 -16.72
N GLU A 463 -4.22 12.39 -16.49
CA GLU A 463 -3.96 13.76 -16.06
C GLU A 463 -4.80 14.08 -14.84
N ILE A 464 -4.19 14.63 -13.80
CA ILE A 464 -4.88 15.32 -12.70
C ILE A 464 -4.62 16.82 -12.88
N PRO A 465 -5.52 17.56 -13.56
CA PRO A 465 -5.39 19.01 -13.69
C PRO A 465 -5.65 19.74 -12.37
N GLN A 466 -6.48 19.15 -11.51
CA GLN A 466 -6.90 19.74 -10.24
C GLN A 466 -7.10 18.65 -9.19
N HIS A 467 -6.48 18.83 -8.03
CA HIS A 467 -6.74 18.05 -6.82
C HIS A 467 -6.61 18.96 -5.59
N ARG A 468 -7.47 18.75 -4.60
CA ARG A 468 -7.39 19.38 -3.28
C ARG A 468 -7.89 18.40 -2.22
N GLN A 469 -7.07 18.17 -1.21
CA GLN A 469 -7.43 17.38 -0.03
C GLN A 469 -7.27 18.25 1.24
N ILE A 470 -8.24 18.19 2.14
CA ILE A 470 -8.21 18.86 3.45
C ILE A 470 -8.51 17.82 4.52
N THR A 471 -7.76 17.89 5.62
CA THR A 471 -8.00 17.09 6.82
C THR A 471 -8.04 17.99 8.05
N GLN A 472 -8.91 17.66 8.99
CA GLN A 472 -8.96 18.28 10.31
C GLN A 472 -9.19 17.19 11.35
N GLU A 473 -8.32 17.14 12.34
CA GLU A 473 -8.46 16.29 13.52
C GLU A 473 -8.46 17.15 14.78
N LEU A 474 -9.41 16.88 15.67
CA LEU A 474 -9.46 17.44 17.01
C LEU A 474 -9.40 16.29 18.01
N ARG A 475 -8.52 16.35 19.00
CA ARG A 475 -8.39 15.33 20.04
C ARG A 475 -8.35 15.95 21.43
N VAL A 476 -8.87 15.19 22.39
CA VAL A 476 -8.64 15.41 23.81
C VAL A 476 -8.12 14.12 24.41
N ALA A 477 -7.06 14.25 25.20
CA ALA A 477 -6.30 13.15 25.76
C ALA A 477 -5.97 13.49 27.22
N ASN A 478 -6.10 12.53 28.14
CA ASN A 478 -5.53 12.70 29.48
C ASN A 478 -4.04 12.32 29.54
N ASP A 479 -3.45 12.50 30.72
CA ASP A 479 -2.10 12.07 31.07
C ASP A 479 -1.78 10.63 30.62
N ALA A 480 -0.62 10.48 29.97
CA ALA A 480 -0.09 9.23 29.47
C ALA A 480 0.35 8.25 30.59
N GLU A 481 0.55 8.72 31.82
CA GLU A 481 0.93 7.87 32.95
C GLU A 481 -0.26 7.39 33.80
N ALA A 482 -1.46 7.96 33.56
CA ALA A 482 -2.66 7.63 34.31
C ALA A 482 -2.97 6.13 34.29
N ARG A 483 -3.55 5.61 35.39
CA ARG A 483 -3.99 4.20 35.46
C ARG A 483 -5.09 3.89 34.43
N LEU A 484 -6.01 4.84 34.25
CA LEU A 484 -6.96 4.87 33.15
C LEU A 484 -6.49 5.94 32.18
N ARG A 485 -5.97 5.51 31.02
CA ARG A 485 -5.63 6.41 29.91
C ARG A 485 -6.79 6.42 28.94
N TRP A 486 -7.11 7.58 28.42
CA TRP A 486 -8.16 7.73 27.42
C TRP A 486 -7.84 8.85 26.46
N GLN A 487 -8.33 8.72 25.25
CA GLN A 487 -8.37 9.78 24.26
C GLN A 487 -9.64 9.68 23.44
N THR A 488 -10.14 10.81 22.97
CA THR A 488 -11.27 10.89 22.05
C THR A 488 -11.04 12.00 21.06
N GLY A 489 -11.64 11.89 19.88
CA GLY A 489 -11.49 12.90 18.87
C GLY A 489 -12.58 12.91 17.81
N LEU A 490 -12.56 14.00 17.06
CA LEU A 490 -13.34 14.24 15.86
C LEU A 490 -12.38 14.30 14.67
N TYR A 491 -12.81 13.76 13.54
CA TYR A 491 -12.03 13.78 12.31
C TYR A 491 -12.92 14.19 11.14
N TYR A 492 -12.40 15.05 10.27
CA TYR A 492 -13.03 15.48 9.03
C TYR A 492 -12.04 15.38 7.88
N PHE A 493 -12.52 14.90 6.74
CA PHE A 493 -11.78 14.77 5.49
C PHE A 493 -12.63 15.27 4.33
N TYR A 494 -12.00 15.99 3.41
CA TYR A 494 -12.61 16.40 2.15
C TYR A 494 -11.57 16.31 1.03
N GLU A 495 -11.93 15.65 -0.07
CA GLU A 495 -11.14 15.60 -1.30
C GLU A 495 -12.02 16.00 -2.50
N ASN A 496 -11.44 16.77 -3.40
CA ASN A 496 -12.02 17.03 -4.72
C ASN A 496 -10.92 16.86 -5.77
N ILE A 497 -11.18 16.02 -6.77
CA ILE A 497 -10.26 15.66 -7.83
C ILE A 497 -10.96 15.66 -9.20
N ASP A 498 -10.28 16.26 -10.18
CA ASP A 498 -10.58 16.09 -11.60
C ASP A 498 -9.54 15.14 -12.21
N ILE A 499 -9.99 14.22 -13.06
CA ILE A 499 -9.12 13.30 -13.80
C ILE A 499 -9.49 13.39 -15.28
N ASN A 500 -8.50 13.58 -16.15
CA ASN A 500 -8.69 13.34 -17.58
C ASN A 500 -7.93 12.07 -17.98
N ASN A 501 -8.58 11.19 -18.76
CA ASN A 501 -7.91 10.08 -19.42
C ASN A 501 -7.93 10.31 -20.93
N PHE A 502 -6.81 10.03 -21.59
CA PHE A 502 -6.66 10.16 -23.03
C PHE A 502 -6.09 8.87 -23.63
N ASN A 503 -6.54 8.54 -24.83
CA ASN A 503 -5.82 7.60 -25.69
C ASN A 503 -5.21 8.37 -26.86
N TYR A 504 -4.07 7.91 -27.36
CA TYR A 504 -3.37 8.49 -28.49
C TYR A 504 -3.04 7.43 -29.54
N ASP A 505 -2.93 7.87 -30.79
CA ASP A 505 -2.41 7.06 -31.89
C ASP A 505 -0.94 6.64 -31.68
N HIS A 506 -0.40 5.83 -32.60
CA HIS A 506 0.98 5.35 -32.53
C HIS A 506 2.04 6.46 -32.56
N THR A 507 1.73 7.61 -33.17
CA THR A 507 2.65 8.75 -33.19
C THR A 507 2.63 9.58 -31.89
N GLY A 508 1.67 9.36 -31.00
CA GLY A 508 1.49 10.13 -29.77
C GLY A 508 1.05 11.58 -30.00
N THR A 509 0.55 11.90 -31.20
CA THR A 509 0.18 13.27 -31.58
C THR A 509 -1.32 13.47 -31.66
N THR A 510 -2.08 12.44 -32.05
CA THR A 510 -3.52 12.52 -32.25
C THR A 510 -4.25 11.84 -31.12
N ARG A 511 -5.10 12.60 -30.40
CA ARG A 511 -5.99 12.02 -29.38
C ARG A 511 -7.09 11.20 -30.06
N THR A 512 -7.18 9.94 -29.70
CA THR A 512 -8.21 9.01 -30.18
C THR A 512 -9.35 8.83 -29.18
N ALA A 513 -9.14 9.16 -27.89
CA ALA A 513 -10.19 9.22 -26.88
C ALA A 513 -9.92 10.32 -25.85
N ALA A 514 -10.99 10.88 -25.28
CA ALA A 514 -10.92 11.82 -24.16
C ALA A 514 -12.07 11.60 -23.18
N VAL A 515 -11.73 11.32 -21.92
CA VAL A 515 -12.65 11.12 -20.80
C VAL A 515 -12.29 12.13 -19.72
N ARG A 516 -13.30 12.72 -19.09
CA ARG A 516 -13.17 13.53 -17.88
C ARG A 516 -13.99 12.91 -16.76
N GLN A 517 -13.38 12.78 -15.61
CA GLN A 517 -13.98 12.35 -14.36
C GLN A 517 -13.87 13.49 -13.35
N HIS A 518 -14.89 13.61 -12.50
CA HIS A 518 -14.92 14.48 -11.34
C HIS A 518 -15.31 13.63 -10.14
N GLN A 519 -14.59 13.74 -9.03
CA GLN A 519 -14.92 13.07 -7.78
C GLN A 519 -14.78 14.04 -6.61
N ALA A 520 -15.84 14.14 -5.81
CA ALA A 520 -15.82 14.77 -4.50
C ALA A 520 -16.06 13.70 -3.43
N THR A 521 -15.30 13.74 -2.34
CA THR A 521 -15.44 12.80 -1.23
C THR A 521 -15.40 13.57 0.08
N SER A 522 -16.39 13.37 0.93
CA SER A 522 -16.47 13.95 2.27
C SER A 522 -16.62 12.86 3.31
N ALA A 523 -15.86 12.93 4.39
CA ALA A 523 -15.95 11.96 5.47
C ALA A 523 -15.82 12.63 6.84
N ALA A 524 -16.60 12.16 7.79
CA ALA A 524 -16.58 12.60 9.18
C ALA A 524 -16.56 11.39 10.12
N ALA A 525 -15.88 11.54 11.25
CA ALA A 525 -15.83 10.49 12.25
C ALA A 525 -15.71 11.01 13.68
N VAL A 526 -16.20 10.20 14.61
CA VAL A 526 -15.94 10.31 16.05
C VAL A 526 -15.26 9.04 16.51
N PHE A 527 -14.21 9.17 17.31
CA PHE A 527 -13.43 8.04 17.80
C PHE A 527 -13.02 8.20 19.26
N GLY A 528 -12.71 7.09 19.90
CA GLY A 528 -12.15 7.06 21.24
C GLY A 528 -11.40 5.78 21.52
N SER A 529 -10.44 5.87 22.44
CA SER A 529 -9.65 4.75 22.92
C SER A 529 -9.46 4.89 24.44
N LEU A 530 -9.52 3.75 25.11
CA LEU A 530 -9.41 3.58 26.56
C LEU A 530 -8.37 2.49 26.83
N ALA A 531 -7.44 2.74 27.73
CA ALA A 531 -6.49 1.75 28.23
C ALA A 531 -6.53 1.73 29.76
N TYR A 532 -6.83 0.58 30.34
CA TYR A 532 -6.92 0.41 31.78
C TYR A 532 -5.92 -0.64 32.28
N ARG A 533 -5.06 -0.22 33.22
CA ARG A 533 -4.12 -1.09 33.92
C ARG A 533 -4.82 -1.73 35.12
N PHE A 534 -5.31 -2.95 34.93
CA PHE A 534 -6.01 -3.72 35.97
C PHE A 534 -5.06 -4.10 37.11
N THR A 535 -3.86 -4.58 36.75
CA THR A 535 -2.77 -4.92 37.67
C THR A 535 -1.46 -4.40 37.10
N ASP A 536 -0.35 -4.52 37.83
CA ASP A 536 0.98 -4.13 37.32
C ASP A 536 1.46 -4.99 36.13
N ARG A 537 0.79 -6.12 35.87
CA ARG A 537 1.15 -7.07 34.81
C ARG A 537 0.06 -7.29 33.78
N PHE A 538 -1.11 -6.67 33.92
CA PHE A 538 -2.23 -6.89 32.99
C PHE A 538 -2.94 -5.57 32.70
N ASP A 539 -2.92 -5.19 31.42
CA ASP A 539 -3.65 -4.05 30.88
C ASP A 539 -4.56 -4.48 29.72
N VAL A 540 -5.66 -3.75 29.57
CA VAL A 540 -6.57 -3.90 28.44
C VAL A 540 -6.74 -2.57 27.77
N ARG A 541 -6.68 -2.57 26.43
CA ARG A 541 -6.97 -1.43 25.57
C ARG A 541 -8.21 -1.74 24.74
N ALA A 542 -9.10 -0.77 24.61
CA ALA A 542 -10.28 -0.88 23.78
C ALA A 542 -10.51 0.43 23.05
N GLY A 543 -10.83 0.35 21.76
CA GLY A 543 -11.07 1.49 20.91
C GLY A 543 -12.29 1.31 20.03
N LEU A 544 -12.94 2.42 19.70
CA LEU A 544 -14.10 2.46 18.83
C LEU A 544 -14.10 3.74 17.99
N ARG A 545 -14.54 3.62 16.74
CA ARG A 545 -14.74 4.73 15.80
C ARG A 545 -16.00 4.51 14.99
N TYR A 546 -16.81 5.55 14.89
CA TYR A 546 -17.88 5.65 13.90
C TYR A 546 -17.42 6.57 12.78
N SER A 547 -17.42 6.07 11.54
CA SER A 547 -17.08 6.86 10.35
C SER A 547 -18.26 6.88 9.39
N HIS A 548 -18.52 8.02 8.79
CA HIS A 548 -19.48 8.21 7.71
C HIS A 548 -18.79 8.90 6.53
N GLU A 549 -19.07 8.43 5.33
CA GLU A 549 -18.49 8.94 4.09
C GLU A 549 -19.54 9.03 2.99
N ASP A 550 -19.48 10.11 2.23
CA ASP A 550 -20.23 10.34 1.00
C ASP A 550 -19.26 10.66 -0.15
N LYS A 551 -19.61 10.19 -1.34
CA LYS A 551 -18.84 10.33 -2.57
C LYS A 551 -19.78 10.63 -3.74
N ASP A 552 -19.53 11.77 -4.36
CA ASP A 552 -20.20 12.19 -5.60
C ASP A 552 -19.20 12.02 -6.75
N TYR A 553 -19.61 11.30 -7.79
CA TYR A 553 -18.76 10.99 -8.94
C TYR A 553 -19.49 11.25 -10.25
N THR A 554 -18.85 11.98 -11.16
CA THR A 554 -19.36 12.22 -12.52
C THR A 554 -18.31 11.84 -13.54
N VAL A 555 -18.70 11.19 -14.64
CA VAL A 555 -17.82 10.92 -15.78
C VAL A 555 -18.48 11.24 -17.11
N GLN A 556 -17.69 11.78 -18.03
CA GLN A 556 -18.08 12.05 -19.41
C GLN A 556 -16.96 11.67 -20.38
N ARG A 557 -17.29 10.92 -21.43
CA ARG A 557 -16.43 10.71 -22.60
C ARG A 557 -16.85 11.64 -23.71
N PHE A 558 -15.95 12.50 -24.18
CA PHE A 558 -16.23 13.45 -25.27
C PHE A 558 -16.16 12.78 -26.64
N TYR A 559 -15.20 11.87 -26.83
CA TYR A 559 -15.02 11.04 -28.04
C TYR A 559 -14.15 9.83 -27.70
N GLY A 560 -14.15 8.81 -28.54
CA GLY A 560 -13.35 7.58 -28.35
C GLY A 560 -14.11 6.31 -28.72
N TYR A 561 -13.76 5.21 -28.03
CA TYR A 561 -14.23 3.83 -28.22
C TYR A 561 -15.53 3.65 -29.04
N THR A 562 -16.68 4.13 -28.54
CA THR A 562 -17.97 4.11 -29.28
C THR A 562 -18.61 5.51 -29.43
N GLY A 563 -17.79 6.56 -29.50
CA GLY A 563 -18.25 7.96 -29.54
C GLY A 563 -18.48 8.58 -28.16
N ALA A 564 -19.15 9.73 -28.11
CA ALA A 564 -19.44 10.44 -26.86
C ALA A 564 -20.36 9.61 -25.93
N LEU A 565 -20.19 9.75 -24.61
CA LEU A 565 -20.99 9.08 -23.59
C LEU A 565 -21.03 9.93 -22.31
N GLY A 566 -22.19 10.00 -21.66
CA GLY A 566 -22.38 10.75 -20.41
C GLY A 566 -22.78 12.23 -20.60
N PRO A 567 -22.84 13.03 -19.52
CA PRO A 567 -22.36 12.69 -18.18
C PRO A 567 -23.13 11.53 -17.55
N ILE A 568 -22.43 10.71 -16.77
CA ILE A 568 -23.01 9.67 -15.92
C ILE A 568 -22.61 10.01 -14.49
N ASP A 569 -23.61 10.13 -13.63
CA ASP A 569 -23.45 10.45 -12.21
C ASP A 569 -23.63 9.19 -11.36
N VAL A 570 -22.79 9.06 -10.34
CA VAL A 570 -22.78 7.95 -9.37
C VAL A 570 -22.54 8.52 -7.99
N ASP A 571 -23.54 8.40 -7.12
CA ASP A 571 -23.42 8.78 -5.73
C ASP A 571 -23.31 7.51 -4.87
N GLN A 572 -22.33 7.48 -3.97
CA GLN A 572 -22.15 6.40 -3.00
C GLN A 572 -21.88 6.96 -1.62
N GLY A 573 -22.45 6.33 -0.60
CA GLY A 573 -22.15 6.64 0.79
C GLY A 573 -22.26 5.40 1.64
N ASP A 574 -21.51 5.38 2.74
CA ASP A 574 -21.59 4.31 3.74
C ASP A 574 -21.25 4.83 5.13
N ALA A 575 -21.56 4.03 6.14
CA ALA A 575 -21.18 4.28 7.52
C ALA A 575 -20.74 2.99 8.20
N HIS A 576 -19.62 3.06 8.91
CA HIS A 576 -19.01 1.88 9.52
C HIS A 576 -18.52 2.14 10.94
N TRP A 577 -18.62 1.08 11.73
CA TRP A 577 -17.98 0.95 13.03
C TRP A 577 -16.67 0.19 12.88
N SER A 578 -15.58 0.84 13.28
CA SER A 578 -14.27 0.21 13.48
C SER A 578 -13.94 0.19 14.95
N GLY A 579 -13.16 -0.79 15.40
CA GLY A 579 -12.80 -0.96 16.79
C GLY A 579 -11.73 -2.02 16.98
N ASP A 580 -11.13 -1.99 18.15
CA ASP A 580 -10.15 -2.97 18.58
C ASP A 580 -10.27 -3.23 20.08
N LEU A 581 -9.90 -4.45 20.47
CA LEU A 581 -9.80 -4.89 21.86
C LEU A 581 -8.51 -5.67 22.01
N THR A 582 -7.67 -5.22 22.93
CA THR A 582 -6.34 -5.78 23.16
C THR A 582 -6.12 -6.05 24.63
N GLY A 583 -5.65 -7.25 24.97
CA GLY A 583 -5.18 -7.60 26.31
C GLY A 583 -3.67 -7.86 26.29
N THR A 584 -2.94 -7.23 27.20
CA THR A 584 -1.49 -7.38 27.33
C THR A 584 -1.17 -7.97 28.70
N PHE A 585 -0.30 -8.98 28.73
CA PHE A 585 0.22 -9.57 29.95
C PHE A 585 1.75 -9.50 30.01
N THR A 586 2.27 -8.81 31.01
CA THR A 586 3.71 -8.69 31.28
C THR A 586 4.18 -9.92 32.07
N LEU A 587 4.90 -10.83 31.40
CA LEU A 587 5.46 -12.03 32.03
C LEU A 587 6.66 -11.69 32.91
N THR A 588 7.54 -10.81 32.41
CA THR A 588 8.70 -10.24 33.12
C THR A 588 8.92 -8.81 32.63
N ASP A 589 9.82 -8.04 33.25
CA ASP A 589 10.18 -6.69 32.81
C ASP A 589 10.75 -6.63 31.38
N ARG A 590 11.11 -7.80 30.82
CA ARG A 590 11.72 -7.95 29.50
C ARG A 590 10.84 -8.71 28.51
N VAL A 591 9.70 -9.28 28.93
CA VAL A 591 8.85 -10.12 28.07
C VAL A 591 7.38 -9.83 28.34
N SER A 592 6.65 -9.45 27.29
CA SER A 592 5.20 -9.29 27.31
C SER A 592 4.56 -10.13 26.20
N VAL A 593 3.32 -10.57 26.44
CA VAL A 593 2.48 -11.24 25.45
C VAL A 593 1.17 -10.46 25.32
N TYR A 594 0.57 -10.48 24.13
CA TYR A 594 -0.69 -9.81 23.89
C TYR A 594 -1.60 -10.64 22.98
N GLY A 595 -2.90 -10.38 23.10
CA GLY A 595 -3.92 -10.82 22.16
C GLY A 595 -4.77 -9.63 21.73
N ARG A 596 -5.01 -9.49 20.43
CA ARG A 596 -5.72 -8.37 19.82
C ARG A 596 -6.80 -8.86 18.85
N PHE A 597 -8.01 -8.37 19.03
CA PHE A 597 -9.06 -8.41 18.03
C PHE A 597 -9.22 -7.01 17.44
N ALA A 598 -9.26 -6.89 16.12
CA ALA A 598 -9.45 -5.61 15.46
C ALA A 598 -10.27 -5.78 14.18
N ASN A 599 -11.10 -4.80 13.87
CA ASN A 599 -11.80 -4.71 12.59
C ASN A 599 -11.49 -3.40 11.87
N GLY A 600 -11.86 -3.33 10.59
CA GLY A 600 -11.69 -2.15 9.77
C GLY A 600 -12.48 -2.26 8.48
N PHE A 601 -12.44 -1.20 7.67
CA PHE A 601 -13.13 -1.16 6.40
C PHE A 601 -12.38 -0.29 5.39
N ARG A 602 -12.66 -0.50 4.11
CA ARG A 602 -12.37 0.46 3.04
C ARG A 602 -13.68 0.87 2.38
N ALA A 603 -13.81 2.18 2.19
CA ALA A 603 -15.05 2.80 1.73
C ALA A 603 -15.40 2.39 0.29
N PRO A 604 -16.66 2.57 -0.15
CA PRO A 604 -17.07 2.26 -1.52
C PRO A 604 -16.22 2.98 -2.57
N SER A 605 -16.00 2.33 -3.72
CA SER A 605 -15.15 2.85 -4.79
C SER A 605 -15.88 2.86 -6.13
N VAL A 606 -15.57 3.87 -6.95
CA VAL A 606 -16.12 4.02 -8.31
C VAL A 606 -14.97 4.03 -9.30
N GLN A 607 -15.15 3.27 -10.38
CA GLN A 607 -14.17 3.14 -11.45
C GLN A 607 -14.81 3.47 -12.79
N GLY A 608 -14.46 4.63 -13.33
CA GLY A 608 -15.05 5.17 -14.56
C GLY A 608 -14.02 5.59 -15.61
N ARG A 609 -12.89 4.90 -15.73
CA ARG A 609 -12.07 5.02 -16.95
C ARG A 609 -12.84 4.44 -18.16
N LEU A 610 -13.50 5.32 -18.93
CA LEU A 610 -14.35 4.96 -20.08
C LEU A 610 -13.62 5.01 -21.43
N THR A 611 -12.29 5.00 -21.46
CA THR A 611 -11.50 5.08 -22.70
C THR A 611 -11.60 3.83 -23.58
N GLY A 612 -11.89 2.67 -22.99
CA GLY A 612 -12.03 1.37 -23.69
C GLY A 612 -13.31 0.58 -23.36
N LYS A 613 -14.28 1.18 -22.65
CA LYS A 613 -15.54 0.53 -22.25
C LYS A 613 -16.70 1.54 -22.16
N ASN A 614 -17.94 1.06 -21.99
CA ASN A 614 -19.15 1.90 -21.92
C ASN A 614 -19.88 1.83 -20.57
N ASN A 615 -19.42 1.00 -19.65
CA ASN A 615 -20.00 0.83 -18.32
C ASN A 615 -19.04 1.36 -17.25
N ILE A 616 -19.62 1.90 -16.18
CA ILE A 616 -18.92 2.18 -14.93
C ILE A 616 -19.03 0.94 -14.04
N SER A 617 -18.00 0.68 -13.24
CA SER A 617 -18.05 -0.35 -12.20
C SER A 617 -17.95 0.32 -10.84
N THR A 618 -18.74 -0.15 -9.88
CA THR A 618 -18.70 0.30 -8.49
C THR A 618 -18.46 -0.89 -7.57
N ALA A 619 -17.84 -0.64 -6.43
CA ALA A 619 -17.66 -1.62 -5.37
C ALA A 619 -18.25 -1.12 -4.06
N LYS A 620 -18.93 -2.00 -3.34
CA LYS A 620 -19.40 -1.74 -1.98
C LYS A 620 -18.21 -1.65 -1.01
N ALA A 621 -18.45 -1.11 0.18
CA ALA A 621 -17.46 -1.13 1.24
C ALA A 621 -17.00 -2.57 1.54
N GLU A 622 -15.70 -2.75 1.73
CA GLU A 622 -15.14 -4.01 2.21
C GLU A 622 -14.90 -3.93 3.72
N THR A 623 -15.04 -5.04 4.42
CA THR A 623 -14.77 -5.12 5.86
C THR A 623 -13.79 -6.24 6.18
N ILE A 624 -13.05 -6.09 7.28
CA ILE A 624 -12.11 -7.09 7.78
C ILE A 624 -12.31 -7.29 9.28
N ASN A 625 -12.24 -8.54 9.73
CA ASN A 625 -12.08 -8.89 11.14
C ASN A 625 -10.80 -9.70 11.31
N SER A 626 -9.97 -9.34 12.27
CA SER A 626 -8.66 -9.95 12.52
C SER A 626 -8.49 -10.33 13.98
N LEU A 627 -7.85 -11.47 14.22
CA LEU A 627 -7.37 -11.91 15.53
C LEU A 627 -5.85 -12.10 15.45
N GLU A 628 -5.13 -11.59 16.44
CA GLU A 628 -3.67 -11.58 16.50
C GLU A 628 -3.21 -11.95 17.91
N PHE A 629 -2.14 -12.74 18.01
CA PHE A 629 -1.44 -13.04 19.25
C PHE A 629 0.05 -12.83 19.04
N GLY A 630 0.71 -12.16 19.98
CA GLY A 630 2.13 -11.88 19.83
C GLY A 630 2.90 -11.82 21.15
N VAL A 631 4.22 -11.79 21.00
CA VAL A 631 5.21 -11.63 22.06
C VAL A 631 6.14 -10.48 21.71
N LYS A 632 6.47 -9.67 22.71
CA LYS A 632 7.52 -8.64 22.64
C LYS A 632 8.57 -8.99 23.68
N SER A 633 9.84 -8.98 23.29
CA SER A 633 10.92 -9.35 24.20
C SER A 633 12.20 -8.58 23.98
N THR A 634 12.86 -8.26 25.09
CA THR A 634 14.24 -7.76 25.13
C THR A 634 15.13 -8.75 25.88
N GLY A 635 16.41 -8.81 25.53
CA GLY A 635 17.34 -9.79 26.12
C GLY A 635 18.79 -9.35 26.02
N LEU A 636 19.69 -10.18 26.57
CA LEU A 636 21.15 -9.97 26.52
C LEU A 636 21.57 -8.58 27.03
N ASP A 637 20.93 -8.13 28.11
CA ASP A 637 21.09 -6.80 28.71
C ASP A 637 20.91 -5.66 27.70
N GLY A 638 19.84 -5.75 26.90
CA GLY A 638 19.47 -4.74 25.91
C GLY A 638 20.11 -4.94 24.54
N ARG A 639 20.94 -5.96 24.34
CA ARG A 639 21.57 -6.27 23.04
C ARG A 639 20.68 -7.02 22.06
N LEU A 640 19.54 -7.54 22.53
CA LEU A 640 18.60 -8.32 21.74
C LEU A 640 17.20 -7.73 21.89
N ARG A 641 16.52 -7.51 20.76
CA ARG A 641 15.09 -7.24 20.70
C ARG A 641 14.47 -8.23 19.74
N PHE A 642 13.49 -9.01 20.22
CA PHE A 642 12.80 -10.00 19.41
C PHE A 642 11.29 -9.88 19.62
N ASN A 643 10.57 -9.76 18.51
CA ASN A 643 9.12 -9.66 18.46
C ASN A 643 8.61 -10.71 17.49
N ALA A 644 7.49 -11.35 17.81
CA ALA A 644 6.81 -12.27 16.91
C ALA A 644 5.31 -12.28 17.14
N ASP A 645 4.56 -12.59 16.10
CA ASP A 645 3.11 -12.67 16.15
C ASP A 645 2.56 -13.69 15.14
N VAL A 646 1.38 -14.20 15.45
CA VAL A 646 0.55 -15.02 14.57
C VAL A 646 -0.81 -14.36 14.45
N TYR A 647 -1.40 -14.42 13.27
CA TYR A 647 -2.65 -13.74 12.98
C TYR A 647 -3.54 -14.55 12.04
N GLY A 648 -4.83 -14.25 12.08
CA GLY A 648 -5.83 -14.72 11.14
C GLY A 648 -6.89 -13.66 10.91
N PHE A 649 -7.37 -13.54 9.68
CA PHE A 649 -8.41 -12.59 9.31
C PHE A 649 -9.42 -13.17 8.33
N VAL A 650 -10.60 -12.58 8.32
CA VAL A 650 -11.66 -12.80 7.33
C VAL A 650 -12.08 -11.43 6.79
N MET A 651 -12.07 -11.30 5.47
CA MET A 651 -12.61 -10.15 4.76
C MET A 651 -13.93 -10.51 4.10
N HIS A 652 -14.85 -9.54 4.08
CA HIS A 652 -16.12 -9.61 3.37
C HIS A 652 -16.23 -8.47 2.36
N ASP A 653 -16.87 -8.77 1.23
CA ASP A 653 -17.05 -7.82 0.12
C ASP A 653 -15.72 -7.19 -0.35
N GLN A 654 -14.61 -7.94 -0.35
CA GLN A 654 -13.29 -7.39 -0.68
C GLN A 654 -13.27 -6.82 -2.09
N GLN A 655 -12.96 -5.53 -2.25
CA GLN A 655 -12.94 -4.87 -3.55
C GLN A 655 -11.63 -5.21 -4.26
N VAL A 656 -11.72 -5.83 -5.43
CA VAL A 656 -10.56 -6.16 -6.26
C VAL A 656 -10.76 -5.65 -7.68
N THR A 657 -9.63 -5.50 -8.38
CA THR A 657 -9.61 -4.92 -9.72
C THR A 657 -9.39 -6.02 -10.75
N ALA A 658 -10.42 -6.30 -11.55
CA ALA A 658 -10.35 -7.23 -12.66
C ALA A 658 -9.89 -6.51 -13.93
N VAL A 659 -8.75 -6.92 -14.49
CA VAL A 659 -8.21 -6.34 -15.73
C VAL A 659 -8.88 -7.00 -16.94
N ALA A 660 -9.27 -6.21 -17.94
CA ALA A 660 -9.82 -6.74 -19.18
C ALA A 660 -8.79 -7.58 -19.97
N ALA A 661 -9.28 -8.55 -20.75
CA ALA A 661 -8.42 -9.47 -21.49
C ALA A 661 -7.82 -8.88 -22.78
N THR A 662 -8.48 -7.89 -23.38
CA THR A 662 -8.15 -7.38 -24.74
C THR A 662 -8.20 -5.87 -24.86
N SER A 663 -8.33 -5.13 -23.76
CA SER A 663 -8.39 -3.67 -23.75
C SER A 663 -7.70 -3.11 -22.51
N ASN A 664 -7.20 -1.87 -22.60
CA ASN A 664 -6.69 -1.15 -21.44
C ASN A 664 -7.86 -0.60 -20.59
N ALA A 665 -8.55 -1.50 -19.89
CA ALA A 665 -9.67 -1.20 -19.02
C ALA A 665 -9.69 -2.15 -17.81
N THR A 666 -10.18 -1.65 -16.68
CA THR A 666 -10.34 -2.38 -15.42
C THR A 666 -11.78 -2.28 -14.93
N ASP A 667 -12.29 -3.31 -14.27
CA ASP A 667 -13.56 -3.29 -13.56
C ASP A 667 -13.32 -3.58 -12.07
N LEU A 668 -14.03 -2.85 -11.22
CA LEU A 668 -14.14 -3.16 -9.80
C LEU A 668 -15.14 -4.29 -9.58
N VAL A 669 -14.76 -5.28 -8.78
CA VAL A 669 -15.63 -6.38 -8.33
C VAL A 669 -15.44 -6.60 -6.83
N ASN A 670 -16.51 -6.97 -6.13
CA ASN A 670 -16.44 -7.41 -4.74
C ASN A 670 -16.32 -8.95 -4.71
N ILE A 671 -15.35 -9.48 -3.98
CA ILE A 671 -15.25 -10.89 -3.60
C ILE A 671 -16.13 -11.10 -2.36
N ASP A 672 -16.98 -12.12 -2.35
CA ASP A 672 -17.86 -12.41 -1.21
C ASP A 672 -17.06 -12.58 0.10
N ARG A 673 -16.02 -13.43 0.08
CA ARG A 673 -15.15 -13.67 1.23
C ARG A 673 -13.70 -13.94 0.84
N THR A 674 -12.77 -13.43 1.64
CA THR A 674 -11.34 -13.80 1.59
C THR A 674 -10.85 -14.18 2.97
N ASP A 675 -10.23 -15.35 3.07
CA ASP A 675 -9.60 -15.82 4.30
C ASP A 675 -8.09 -15.60 4.22
N GLY A 676 -7.48 -15.24 5.35
CA GLY A 676 -6.02 -15.16 5.43
C GLY A 676 -5.47 -15.43 6.82
N TYR A 677 -4.24 -15.91 6.88
CA TYR A 677 -3.55 -16.20 8.13
C TYR A 677 -2.04 -16.20 7.93
N GLY A 678 -1.30 -15.99 9.02
CA GLY A 678 0.14 -15.85 8.92
C GLY A 678 0.88 -15.80 10.23
N ALA A 679 2.20 -15.65 10.09
CA ALA A 679 3.13 -15.47 11.19
C ALA A 679 4.21 -14.47 10.80
N GLU A 680 4.61 -13.62 11.72
CA GLU A 680 5.58 -12.54 11.54
C GLU A 680 6.60 -12.57 12.68
N PHE A 681 7.83 -12.18 12.38
CA PHE A 681 8.83 -11.90 13.40
C PHE A 681 9.80 -10.81 12.96
N ASP A 682 10.37 -10.13 13.95
CA ASP A 682 11.41 -9.11 13.80
C ASP A 682 12.44 -9.28 14.92
N LEU A 683 13.71 -9.22 14.54
CA LEU A 683 14.85 -9.45 15.40
C LEU A 683 15.89 -8.35 15.16
N GLU A 684 16.34 -7.72 16.24
CA GLU A 684 17.53 -6.89 16.27
C GLU A 684 18.52 -7.45 17.27
N PHE A 685 19.78 -7.54 16.86
CA PHE A 685 20.83 -8.14 17.66
C PHE A 685 22.17 -7.44 17.47
N SER A 686 22.71 -6.91 18.56
CA SER A 686 24.03 -6.26 18.60
C SER A 686 24.93 -6.96 19.62
N PRO A 687 25.63 -8.06 19.25
CA PRO A 687 26.40 -8.85 20.22
C PRO A 687 27.52 -8.05 20.90
N ASN A 688 28.11 -7.10 20.19
CA ASN A 688 29.18 -6.21 20.65
C ASN A 688 29.14 -4.88 19.87
N ALA A 689 30.09 -3.98 20.16
CA ALA A 689 30.20 -2.67 19.52
C ALA A 689 30.33 -2.72 18.00
N ASN A 690 30.91 -3.80 17.48
CA ASN A 690 31.35 -3.90 16.10
C ASN A 690 30.29 -4.52 15.19
N TRP A 691 29.29 -5.21 15.74
CA TRP A 691 28.31 -5.95 14.95
C TRP A 691 26.90 -5.54 15.32
N ALA A 692 26.10 -5.23 14.29
CA ALA A 692 24.65 -5.07 14.40
C ALA A 692 23.96 -5.87 13.30
N PHE A 693 22.94 -6.64 13.69
CA PHE A 693 22.14 -7.46 12.78
C PHE A 693 20.67 -7.13 12.92
N THR A 694 19.95 -7.16 11.80
CA THR A 694 18.50 -7.23 11.82
C THR A 694 18.01 -8.39 10.96
N LEU A 695 16.95 -9.06 11.40
CA LEU A 695 16.30 -10.13 10.66
C LEU A 695 14.79 -10.02 10.85
N GLY A 696 14.07 -9.81 9.77
CA GLY A 696 12.61 -9.82 9.73
C GLY A 696 12.09 -10.92 8.81
N GLY A 697 10.97 -11.52 9.15
CA GLY A 697 10.36 -12.57 8.33
C GLY A 697 8.86 -12.63 8.48
N SER A 698 8.19 -13.07 7.43
CA SER A 698 6.74 -13.30 7.43
C SER A 698 6.32 -14.47 6.56
N TYR A 699 5.26 -15.14 6.99
CA TYR A 699 4.48 -16.11 6.26
C TYR A 699 3.05 -15.57 6.12
N ASN A 700 2.56 -15.43 4.89
CA ASN A 700 1.26 -14.84 4.59
C ASN A 700 0.47 -15.75 3.64
N GLU A 701 -0.61 -16.36 4.12
CA GLU A 701 -1.54 -17.09 3.25
C GLU A 701 -2.81 -16.28 3.03
N THR A 702 -3.29 -16.27 1.78
CA THR A 702 -4.59 -15.68 1.40
C THR A 702 -5.31 -16.64 0.46
N GLU A 703 -6.62 -16.73 0.61
CA GLU A 703 -7.48 -17.57 -0.22
C GLU A 703 -8.83 -16.89 -0.48
N ILE A 704 -9.16 -16.73 -1.76
CA ILE A 704 -10.44 -16.22 -2.25
C ILE A 704 -11.50 -17.32 -2.07
N LYS A 705 -12.65 -16.97 -1.49
CA LYS A 705 -13.81 -17.85 -1.29
C LYS A 705 -15.02 -17.26 -1.98
N ASP A 706 -15.16 -17.56 -3.27
CA ASP A 706 -16.26 -17.09 -4.12
C ASP A 706 -16.42 -18.01 -5.34
N PRO A 707 -17.28 -19.05 -5.25
CA PRO A 707 -17.39 -20.10 -6.27
C PRO A 707 -17.94 -19.60 -7.62
N ASP A 708 -18.67 -18.49 -7.62
CA ASP A 708 -19.37 -17.98 -8.80
C ASP A 708 -18.61 -16.83 -9.48
N LEU A 709 -17.64 -16.22 -8.78
CA LEU A 709 -16.87 -15.11 -9.32
C LEU A 709 -15.92 -15.57 -10.42
N ALA A 710 -16.11 -14.98 -11.61
CA ALA A 710 -15.28 -15.25 -12.78
C ALA A 710 -14.75 -13.96 -13.41
N VAL A 711 -13.45 -13.92 -13.69
CA VAL A 711 -12.76 -12.76 -14.27
C VAL A 711 -12.33 -13.01 -15.71
N ALA A 712 -12.17 -11.93 -16.47
CA ALA A 712 -11.54 -12.02 -17.78
C ALA A 712 -10.09 -12.51 -17.60
N ALA A 713 -9.64 -13.41 -18.48
CA ALA A 713 -8.30 -13.94 -18.45
C ALA A 713 -7.60 -13.74 -19.78
N CYS A 714 -6.26 -13.69 -19.76
CA CYS A 714 -5.42 -13.46 -20.92
C CYS A 714 -5.80 -14.33 -22.14
N SER A 715 -5.52 -13.81 -23.32
CA SER A 715 -5.65 -14.54 -24.59
C SER A 715 -4.34 -15.18 -25.07
N ASN A 716 -3.19 -14.65 -24.63
CA ASN A 716 -1.85 -15.08 -25.07
C ASN A 716 -0.99 -15.63 -23.90
N CYS A 717 -1.64 -16.31 -22.96
CA CYS A 717 -0.97 -16.97 -21.84
C CYS A 717 -1.70 -18.27 -21.46
N THR A 718 -1.04 -19.10 -20.65
CA THR A 718 -1.51 -20.41 -20.23
C THR A 718 -2.24 -20.28 -18.89
N VAL A 719 -3.57 -20.08 -18.95
CA VAL A 719 -4.42 -19.97 -17.75
C VAL A 719 -4.61 -21.35 -17.13
N LEU A 720 -4.44 -21.41 -15.81
CA LEU A 720 -4.47 -22.64 -15.03
C LEU A 720 -5.83 -22.89 -14.38
N ASP A 721 -6.65 -21.85 -14.21
CA ASP A 721 -7.94 -21.98 -13.54
C ASP A 721 -9.01 -22.56 -14.47
N PRO A 722 -10.02 -23.25 -13.89
CA PRO A 722 -11.22 -23.63 -14.61
C PRO A 722 -11.92 -22.43 -15.25
N ARG A 723 -12.58 -22.66 -16.39
CA ARG A 723 -13.33 -21.61 -17.08
C ARG A 723 -14.82 -21.91 -17.09
N ASN A 724 -15.63 -20.87 -16.93
CA ASN A 724 -17.08 -20.96 -17.07
C ASN A 724 -17.51 -20.96 -18.56
N ALA A 725 -18.83 -21.03 -18.82
CA ALA A 725 -19.39 -21.04 -20.17
C ALA A 725 -18.99 -19.82 -21.03
N ASN A 726 -18.71 -18.68 -20.40
CA ASN A 726 -18.27 -17.44 -21.05
C ASN A 726 -16.74 -17.38 -21.23
N ARG A 727 -16.03 -18.49 -21.02
CA ARG A 727 -14.57 -18.60 -21.05
C ARG A 727 -13.85 -17.70 -20.04
N ARG A 728 -14.53 -17.23 -18.99
CA ARG A 728 -13.92 -16.46 -17.90
C ARG A 728 -13.31 -17.42 -16.87
N ALA A 729 -12.20 -17.04 -16.26
CA ALA A 729 -11.52 -17.86 -15.26
C ALA A 729 -12.25 -17.75 -13.92
N LEU A 730 -12.60 -18.89 -13.32
CA LEU A 730 -13.13 -19.00 -11.97
C LEU A 730 -11.98 -18.86 -10.98
N ILE A 731 -12.12 -18.02 -9.96
CA ILE A 731 -11.01 -17.64 -9.07
C ILE A 731 -11.16 -18.11 -7.62
N ASP A 732 -12.17 -18.93 -7.34
CA ASP A 732 -12.32 -19.59 -6.05
C ASP A 732 -11.08 -20.44 -5.71
N GLY A 733 -10.60 -20.32 -4.48
CA GLY A 733 -9.40 -21.00 -3.99
C GLY A 733 -8.07 -20.35 -4.39
N ASN A 734 -8.08 -19.28 -5.19
CA ASN A 734 -6.84 -18.59 -5.57
C ASN A 734 -6.34 -17.68 -4.44
N SER A 735 -5.02 -17.48 -4.38
CA SER A 735 -4.44 -16.41 -3.55
C SER A 735 -4.66 -15.04 -4.18
N LEU A 736 -4.67 -14.00 -3.34
CA LEU A 736 -4.78 -12.62 -3.82
C LEU A 736 -3.62 -12.24 -4.75
N PRO A 737 -3.87 -11.36 -5.74
CA PRO A 737 -2.82 -10.84 -6.59
C PRO A 737 -1.77 -10.12 -5.74
N ARG A 738 -0.51 -10.38 -6.05
CA ARG A 738 0.67 -9.78 -5.41
C ARG A 738 0.79 -10.06 -3.91
N ALA A 739 0.10 -11.07 -3.40
CA ALA A 739 0.30 -11.58 -2.05
C ALA A 739 1.49 -12.55 -2.00
N ALA A 740 2.67 -12.06 -1.61
CA ALA A 740 3.84 -12.92 -1.42
C ALA A 740 3.70 -13.77 -0.14
N LYS A 741 3.81 -15.09 -0.31
CA LYS A 741 3.68 -16.07 0.77
C LYS A 741 4.80 -15.99 1.80
N TYR A 742 6.04 -15.73 1.36
CA TYR A 742 7.16 -15.50 2.24
C TYR A 742 7.83 -14.18 1.90
N ILE A 743 8.07 -13.35 2.92
CA ILE A 743 8.87 -12.13 2.80
C ILE A 743 9.92 -12.18 3.91
N GLY A 744 11.17 -11.83 3.59
CA GLY A 744 12.27 -11.80 4.55
C GLY A 744 13.18 -10.60 4.31
N ALA A 745 13.71 -10.04 5.39
CA ALA A 745 14.66 -8.92 5.39
C ALA A 745 15.84 -9.29 6.28
N PHE A 746 17.05 -8.99 5.83
CA PHE A 746 18.27 -9.17 6.63
C PHE A 746 19.18 -7.97 6.45
N THR A 747 19.71 -7.44 7.55
CA THR A 747 20.82 -6.48 7.51
C THR A 747 21.95 -6.91 8.42
N ALA A 748 23.17 -6.53 8.03
CA ALA A 748 24.35 -6.68 8.87
C ALA A 748 25.26 -5.46 8.71
N ARG A 749 25.71 -4.91 9.83
CA ARG A 749 26.76 -3.89 9.91
C ARG A 749 27.95 -4.47 10.65
N TYR A 750 29.13 -4.30 10.07
CA TYR A 750 30.41 -4.45 10.77
C TYR A 750 31.10 -3.09 10.86
N SER A 751 31.56 -2.74 12.05
CA SER A 751 32.18 -1.47 12.40
C SER A 751 33.56 -1.74 13.02
N LEU A 752 34.61 -1.15 12.45
CA LEU A 752 35.99 -1.25 12.93
C LEU A 752 36.51 0.15 13.29
N PRO A 753 36.67 0.47 14.58
CA PRO A 753 37.26 1.73 15.02
C PRO A 753 38.69 1.91 14.47
N VAL A 754 39.01 3.11 14.02
CA VAL A 754 40.33 3.51 13.51
C VAL A 754 40.73 4.84 14.15
N GLY A 755 41.71 4.79 15.05
CA GLY A 755 42.08 5.95 15.87
C GLY A 755 40.97 6.31 16.87
N ASP A 756 40.98 7.56 17.34
CA ASP A 756 40.07 8.02 18.39
C ASP A 756 38.71 8.50 17.86
N THR A 757 38.64 8.87 16.57
CA THR A 757 37.46 9.53 15.98
C THR A 757 36.94 8.90 14.69
N GLY A 758 37.61 7.86 14.18
CA GLY A 758 37.29 7.23 12.90
C GLY A 758 36.75 5.81 13.01
N GLU A 759 36.00 5.37 11.99
CA GLU A 759 35.48 4.02 11.85
C GLU A 759 35.45 3.60 10.38
N VAL A 760 36.00 2.43 10.07
CA VAL A 760 35.74 1.74 8.80
C VAL A 760 34.55 0.82 9.00
N PHE A 761 33.55 0.90 8.12
CA PHE A 761 32.37 0.05 8.21
C PHE A 761 32.03 -0.66 6.91
N ALA A 762 31.34 -1.78 7.05
CA ALA A 762 30.67 -2.48 5.97
C ALA A 762 29.21 -2.75 6.39
N TYR A 763 28.27 -2.33 5.56
CA TYR A 763 26.83 -2.53 5.75
C TYR A 763 26.23 -3.25 4.55
N THR A 764 25.41 -4.26 4.80
CA THR A 764 24.66 -4.95 3.75
C THR A 764 23.22 -5.13 4.15
N ASP A 765 22.32 -5.02 3.16
CA ASP A 765 20.89 -5.23 3.31
C ASP A 765 20.39 -6.16 2.21
N TRP A 766 19.56 -7.14 2.57
CA TRP A 766 19.00 -8.14 1.68
C TRP A 766 17.50 -8.28 1.90
N ASN A 767 16.73 -8.26 0.83
CA ASN A 767 15.29 -8.45 0.85
C ASN A 767 14.88 -9.59 -0.07
N TYR A 768 14.11 -10.52 0.49
CA TYR A 768 13.56 -11.69 -0.16
C TYR A 768 12.03 -11.58 -0.25
N ARG A 769 11.48 -11.94 -1.41
CA ARG A 769 10.06 -12.30 -1.55
C ARG A 769 9.92 -13.58 -2.33
N SER A 770 8.95 -14.40 -1.94
CA SER A 770 8.58 -15.60 -2.70
C SER A 770 7.94 -15.24 -4.04
N LYS A 771 7.58 -16.28 -4.81
CA LYS A 771 6.75 -16.12 -6.00
C LYS A 771 5.45 -15.39 -5.67
N LEU A 772 4.90 -14.67 -6.64
CA LEU A 772 3.61 -13.98 -6.53
C LEU A 772 2.82 -14.10 -7.82
N ASN A 773 1.50 -14.19 -7.70
CA ASN A 773 0.60 -14.11 -8.85
C ASN A 773 0.34 -12.63 -9.19
N GLN A 774 0.31 -12.26 -10.47
CA GLN A 774 0.12 -10.86 -10.87
C GLN A 774 -1.35 -10.44 -10.99
N TYR A 775 -2.27 -11.41 -11.19
CA TYR A 775 -3.70 -11.21 -11.42
C TYR A 775 -4.55 -12.03 -10.44
N LEU A 776 -5.87 -11.91 -10.54
CA LEU A 776 -6.83 -12.71 -9.75
C LEU A 776 -6.89 -14.18 -10.19
N TYR A 777 -6.65 -14.45 -11.48
CA TYR A 777 -6.53 -15.79 -12.03
C TYR A 777 -5.07 -16.22 -12.07
N ASN A 778 -4.80 -17.52 -12.03
CA ASN A 778 -3.48 -18.12 -12.17
C ASN A 778 -3.12 -18.36 -13.64
N SER A 779 -1.88 -18.05 -13.99
CA SER A 779 -1.28 -18.47 -15.25
C SER A 779 0.18 -18.86 -15.09
N VAL A 780 0.72 -19.57 -16.08
CA VAL A 780 2.13 -19.96 -16.09
C VAL A 780 3.03 -18.73 -16.27
N GLU A 781 2.65 -17.80 -17.15
CA GLU A 781 3.47 -16.65 -17.54
C GLU A 781 3.39 -15.48 -16.56
N TYR A 782 2.24 -15.24 -15.93
CA TYR A 782 2.02 -14.09 -15.06
C TYR A 782 2.21 -14.39 -13.57
N ASN A 783 3.05 -15.38 -13.30
CA ASN A 783 3.54 -15.70 -11.96
C ASN A 783 4.97 -15.16 -11.82
N SER A 784 5.20 -14.10 -11.05
CA SER A 784 6.58 -13.62 -10.84
C SER A 784 7.37 -14.60 -10.00
N LYS A 785 8.61 -14.89 -10.42
CA LYS A 785 9.55 -15.72 -9.67
C LYS A 785 9.91 -15.11 -8.31
N ALA A 786 10.40 -15.94 -7.40
CA ALA A 786 11.00 -15.47 -6.17
C ALA A 786 12.20 -14.54 -6.44
N VAL A 787 12.36 -13.55 -5.57
CA VAL A 787 13.32 -12.45 -5.72
C VAL A 787 14.16 -12.36 -4.47
N LEU A 788 15.46 -12.20 -4.66
CA LEU A 788 16.42 -11.81 -3.63
C LEU A 788 17.22 -10.63 -4.20
N LEU A 789 17.06 -9.47 -3.59
CA LEU A 789 17.83 -8.27 -3.94
C LEU A 789 18.67 -7.88 -2.72
N GLY A 790 19.88 -7.39 -2.99
CA GLY A 790 20.81 -7.00 -1.94
C GLY A 790 21.56 -5.73 -2.29
N GLY A 791 21.94 -4.98 -1.26
CA GLY A 791 22.81 -3.83 -1.30
C GLY A 791 24.05 -4.02 -0.44
N LEU A 792 25.11 -3.28 -0.77
CA LEU A 792 26.35 -3.22 -0.01
C LEU A 792 26.81 -1.76 0.07
N ARG A 793 27.27 -1.34 1.24
CA ARG A 793 27.93 -0.06 1.48
C ARG A 793 29.21 -0.31 2.27
N VAL A 794 30.32 0.25 1.83
CA VAL A 794 31.61 0.18 2.52
C VAL A 794 32.17 1.58 2.59
N GLY A 795 32.50 2.04 3.79
CA GLY A 795 32.91 3.42 3.99
C GLY A 795 33.83 3.63 5.17
N TYR A 796 34.28 4.88 5.27
CA TYR A 796 35.06 5.40 6.38
C TYR A 796 34.38 6.66 6.87
N ASN A 797 34.05 6.70 8.16
CA ASN A 797 33.61 7.91 8.83
C ASN A 797 34.71 8.42 9.78
N TRP A 798 34.76 9.73 10.00
CA TRP A 798 35.70 10.39 10.89
C TRP A 798 35.05 11.58 11.59
N ASP A 799 35.81 12.21 12.50
CA ASP A 799 35.33 13.28 13.37
C ASP A 799 34.08 12.86 14.16
N LEU A 800 34.09 11.65 14.70
CA LEU A 800 32.97 11.06 15.44
C LEU A 800 31.70 10.92 14.60
N GLY A 801 31.85 10.53 13.32
CA GLY A 801 30.74 10.33 12.38
C GLY A 801 30.24 11.60 11.68
N LYS A 802 30.86 12.75 11.94
CA LYS A 802 30.49 14.02 11.27
C LYS A 802 30.79 14.01 9.78
N GLN A 803 31.78 13.25 9.36
CA GLN A 803 32.11 13.14 7.94
C GLN A 803 32.19 11.66 7.56
N GLU A 804 31.65 11.33 6.38
CA GLU A 804 31.67 9.97 5.85
C GLU A 804 31.91 9.98 4.35
N VAL A 805 32.76 9.06 3.89
CA VAL A 805 32.84 8.67 2.48
C VAL A 805 32.53 7.19 2.36
N ALA A 806 31.66 6.82 1.41
CA ALA A 806 31.27 5.44 1.21
C ALA A 806 31.11 5.09 -0.25
N LEU A 807 31.52 3.87 -0.60
CA LEU A 807 31.14 3.21 -1.84
C LEU A 807 29.86 2.43 -1.58
N TYR A 808 28.90 2.49 -2.51
CA TYR A 808 27.66 1.75 -2.41
C TYR A 808 27.34 1.00 -3.71
N ALA A 809 26.61 -0.10 -3.58
CA ALA A 809 26.03 -0.87 -4.66
C ALA A 809 24.61 -1.28 -4.29
N ARG A 810 23.64 -1.00 -5.16
CA ARG A 810 22.21 -1.36 -5.03
C ARG A 810 21.85 -2.33 -6.13
N ASN A 811 21.06 -3.36 -5.83
CA ASN A 811 20.90 -4.55 -6.69
C ASN A 811 22.27 -5.16 -7.06
N LEU A 812 23.08 -5.45 -6.03
CA LEU A 812 24.47 -5.91 -6.14
C LEU A 812 24.64 -7.08 -7.12
N THR A 813 23.69 -8.02 -7.11
CA THR A 813 23.69 -9.23 -7.95
C THR A 813 23.20 -9.00 -9.38
N ASP A 814 22.81 -7.78 -9.74
CA ASP A 814 22.29 -7.39 -11.06
C ASP A 814 21.14 -8.30 -11.53
N ARG A 815 20.19 -8.54 -10.62
CA ARG A 815 19.05 -9.39 -10.91
C ARG A 815 18.01 -8.59 -11.67
N ARG A 816 17.57 -9.15 -12.80
CA ARG A 816 16.45 -8.66 -13.62
C ARG A 816 15.19 -9.40 -13.23
N VAL A 817 14.19 -8.66 -12.79
CA VAL A 817 12.98 -9.18 -12.17
C VAL A 817 11.77 -8.52 -12.82
N ILE A 818 10.78 -9.33 -13.17
CA ILE A 818 9.47 -8.85 -13.60
C ILE A 818 8.73 -8.30 -12.38
N ILE A 819 8.51 -6.98 -12.35
CA ILE A 819 7.79 -6.29 -11.27
C ILE A 819 6.29 -6.21 -11.56
N ALA A 820 5.91 -6.05 -12.82
CA ALA A 820 4.53 -6.04 -13.29
C ALA A 820 4.45 -6.59 -14.72
N THR A 821 3.26 -6.99 -15.14
CA THR A 821 2.98 -7.48 -16.49
C THR A 821 1.72 -6.81 -17.02
N SER A 822 1.44 -6.99 -18.31
CA SER A 822 0.11 -6.71 -18.87
C SER A 822 -0.53 -7.99 -19.42
N SER A 823 -1.82 -8.17 -19.14
CA SER A 823 -2.65 -9.30 -19.57
C SER A 823 -3.29 -9.09 -20.96
N PHE A 824 -3.34 -7.85 -21.43
CA PHE A 824 -3.96 -7.48 -22.71
C PHE A 824 -2.95 -7.11 -23.80
N ILE A 825 -1.68 -6.92 -23.43
CA ILE A 825 -0.56 -6.76 -24.37
C ILE A 825 0.22 -8.08 -24.45
N SER A 826 0.76 -8.42 -25.63
CA SER A 826 1.52 -9.65 -25.90
C SER A 826 2.64 -9.88 -24.86
N ARG A 827 2.34 -10.58 -23.77
CA ARG A 827 3.30 -11.00 -22.73
C ARG A 827 4.26 -9.87 -22.30
N ALA A 828 3.73 -8.64 -22.19
CA ALA A 828 4.55 -7.49 -21.84
C ALA A 828 4.95 -7.52 -20.37
N ALA A 829 6.16 -7.04 -20.07
CA ALA A 829 6.67 -6.91 -18.71
C ALA A 829 7.25 -5.52 -18.44
N MET A 830 7.12 -5.11 -17.19
CA MET A 830 7.94 -4.06 -16.57
C MET A 830 8.97 -4.75 -15.68
N VAL A 831 10.18 -4.21 -15.63
CA VAL A 831 11.29 -4.77 -14.86
C VAL A 831 11.81 -3.76 -13.84
N ASN A 832 12.48 -4.26 -12.79
CA ASN A 832 13.14 -3.41 -11.80
C ASN A 832 14.30 -2.62 -12.40
N ASP A 833 14.73 -1.58 -11.67
CA ASP A 833 15.92 -0.82 -12.01
C ASP A 833 17.21 -1.69 -12.02
N PRO A 834 18.18 -1.36 -12.89
CA PRO A 834 19.45 -2.07 -12.99
C PRO A 834 20.31 -1.87 -11.74
N ARG A 835 21.44 -2.57 -11.66
CA ARG A 835 22.43 -2.34 -10.60
C ARG A 835 22.96 -0.91 -10.65
N ILE A 836 22.92 -0.21 -9.51
CA ILE A 836 23.54 1.11 -9.34
C ILE A 836 24.77 0.98 -8.45
N ILE A 837 25.91 1.48 -8.92
CA ILE A 837 27.16 1.56 -8.13
C ILE A 837 27.59 3.00 -8.09
N GLY A 838 27.96 3.49 -6.91
CA GLY A 838 28.38 4.88 -6.75
C GLY A 838 29.21 5.14 -5.51
N VAL A 839 29.54 6.42 -5.35
CA VAL A 839 30.19 6.98 -4.17
C VAL A 839 29.24 7.98 -3.53
N GLU A 840 29.26 8.06 -2.21
CA GLU A 840 28.55 9.06 -1.43
C GLU A 840 29.51 9.74 -0.46
N TYR A 841 29.33 11.04 -0.29
CA TYR A 841 29.91 11.83 0.77
C TYR A 841 28.80 12.40 1.65
N SER A 842 28.97 12.30 2.96
CA SER A 842 28.04 12.87 3.95
C SER A 842 28.80 13.75 4.94
N LEU A 843 28.19 14.88 5.27
CA LEU A 843 28.66 15.84 6.27
C LEU A 843 27.51 16.11 7.26
N HIS A 844 27.79 16.03 8.55
CA HIS A 844 26.93 16.47 9.66
C HIS A 844 27.70 17.53 10.46
N PHE A 845 27.02 18.59 10.90
CA PHE A 845 27.65 19.68 11.63
C PHE A 845 26.83 20.14 12.82
#